data_AF-G5SWY0-F1
#
_entry.id   AF-G5SWY0-F1
#
_cell.length_a   1.000
_cell.length_b   1.000
_cell.length_c   1.000
_cell.angle_alpha   90.00
_cell.angle_beta   90.00
_cell.angle_gamma   90.00
#
_symmetry.space_group_name_H-M   'P 1'
#
loop_
_entity.id
_entity.type
_entity.pdbx_description
1 polymer ?
#
loop_
_entity_poly.entity_id
_entity_poly.type
_entity_poly.pdbx_seq_one_letter_code
_entity_poly.pdbx_strand_id
1 'polypeptide(L)'
;MKKTSFFAMFLMAACCAKASPRNVAASFPVSPNDNGEFSEEIILENKFDNGNTEGWNIEGKCKTSNGVVEFYENAFNFHQTRTGLSNGWYQITVNAFGRDRNSDGGTAHRDRNESLLWEIYGNDYALPVKSLYEETGSTGSDNGQYPFTTAEANQNFENGRYGNTVNVLVTDGTLDFGIRGREGGQGRWCCFDNFKLIYIGNDLSSLYQAMAEEALKNAGKISQPYKSKIEKTVDETKPSGETEELLTAISTLNQTMLEYIDMHNALAEARSKETFEKGQLLLSTSKSTGEARTNLESSLSASRESLEQATSPEEVRMAQQQMEESLQRFLHTSLPRNVKTDVTTILKDAECQDNTDRYWNRSGKAGGYVEDIPAFKSDLYNGKGISYWNSEPENNRMLVWQETQPIRPGKYRFTAYAAGGTWSNGNVNSGNNGGLYLFINEQSVEITTETFGVYSVEAEIPSNETNITVGLKAGDNNTVTWAILAQTHLEYLGTSDITSTFLKDAACQDGTNRYWERSGSASGYIENIPAFHSEAYNGAGVSYWTGIPETGKNLIWQKTQAVLPGKYRFSAYTAGCVWGSGNRNLGYDGDLYLFINDQEVPLTSGTFERYAVEIEILTEETELTVGLKAGEKNTATWAILAQTRLEYLGNEAILKETDTQYGIAKDTYANVVLERSFVPGKWNTFCIPFDMTAGQVAKNGLGELRRLVETTQQDGNVVLRFDKAETVEAGQPYLVRPTGNVTEIKADEVYLHAGQPNSSTADGVSMTGNYAATTVPQGAYFINDDKFYLADTDKVKLKGFRAYINADQTAAMAGVNRLLIDIDGKVTGIEEIISDGTKDSKELVDVYTINGIKIKNDVKRADALEGLEHGIYIIDGEKIIK
;
A
#
# COMPACT_ATOMS: atom_id res chain seq x y z
N MET A 1 -10.66 -9.80 48.00
CA MET A 1 -10.12 -8.82 48.97
C MET A 1 -8.73 -9.26 49.41
N LYS A 2 -7.68 -8.49 49.04
CA LYS A 2 -6.33 -8.32 49.65
C LYS A 2 -5.47 -9.59 49.93
N LYS A 3 -4.15 -9.66 49.73
CA LYS A 3 -3.06 -8.79 49.25
C LYS A 3 -1.79 -9.68 49.20
N THR A 4 -0.94 -9.51 48.18
CA THR A 4 0.55 -9.55 48.17
C THR A 4 1.37 -10.49 49.08
N SER A 5 2.34 -11.23 48.50
CA SER A 5 3.74 -11.16 48.96
C SER A 5 4.77 -11.72 47.95
N PHE A 6 5.98 -11.17 48.06
CA PHE A 6 7.18 -11.21 47.21
C PHE A 6 8.15 -12.38 47.50
N PHE A 7 8.90 -12.77 46.46
CA PHE A 7 10.35 -13.08 46.36
C PHE A 7 11.11 -13.77 47.52
N ALA A 8 11.78 -14.90 47.19
CA ALA A 8 13.24 -15.07 47.25
C ALA A 8 13.60 -16.57 47.14
N MET A 9 14.41 -16.97 46.16
CA MET A 9 15.18 -18.23 46.27
C MET A 9 16.53 -18.11 45.56
N PHE A 10 17.57 -18.18 46.38
CA PHE A 10 18.98 -18.35 46.03
C PHE A 10 19.31 -19.86 45.99
N LEU A 11 20.42 -20.19 45.32
CA LEU A 11 21.13 -21.49 45.22
C LEU A 11 20.59 -22.55 44.24
N MET A 12 21.34 -22.74 43.15
CA MET A 12 22.08 -24.01 42.99
C MET A 12 23.32 -23.81 42.11
N ALA A 13 24.46 -24.27 42.61
CA ALA A 13 25.74 -24.32 41.93
C ALA A 13 25.98 -25.70 41.31
N ALA A 14 26.83 -25.69 40.28
CA ALA A 14 27.67 -26.79 39.75
C ALA A 14 27.02 -27.86 38.86
N CYS A 15 27.38 -27.85 37.56
CA CYS A 15 28.24 -28.87 36.95
C CYS A 15 28.47 -28.59 35.45
N CYS A 16 29.72 -28.26 35.08
CA CYS A 16 30.50 -28.82 33.95
C CYS A 16 31.56 -27.82 33.46
N ALA A 17 32.81 -28.08 33.85
CA ALA A 17 33.98 -27.47 33.26
C ALA A 17 34.37 -28.22 31.97
N LYS A 18 34.65 -27.49 30.88
CA LYS A 18 35.86 -27.61 30.03
C LYS A 18 35.72 -26.82 28.72
N ALA A 19 36.22 -25.59 28.74
CA ALA A 19 37.11 -25.04 27.71
C ALA A 19 37.83 -23.87 28.38
N SER A 20 39.15 -23.96 28.52
CA SER A 20 39.95 -22.90 29.15
C SER A 20 40.22 -21.82 28.10
N PRO A 21 39.83 -20.55 28.30
CA PRO A 21 40.47 -19.46 27.58
C PRO A 21 41.92 -19.39 28.05
N ARG A 22 42.88 -19.30 27.13
CA ARG A 22 44.25 -18.91 27.48
C ARG A 22 44.21 -17.43 27.89
N ASN A 23 43.95 -17.16 29.16
CA ASN A 23 44.22 -15.85 29.75
C ASN A 23 45.73 -15.70 29.88
N VAL A 24 46.36 -15.11 28.87
CA VAL A 24 47.70 -14.53 29.04
C VAL A 24 47.50 -13.24 29.82
N ALA A 25 47.70 -13.30 31.14
CA ALA A 25 47.85 -12.11 31.97
C ALA A 25 49.20 -11.46 31.64
N ALA A 26 49.22 -10.64 30.58
CA ALA A 26 50.26 -9.65 30.40
C ALA A 26 49.85 -8.42 31.22
N SER A 27 50.63 -8.09 32.25
CA SER A 27 50.47 -6.83 32.97
C SER A 27 50.82 -5.68 32.01
N PHE A 28 49.84 -4.86 31.67
CA PHE A 28 50.07 -3.61 30.95
C PHE A 28 49.73 -2.43 31.88
N PRO A 29 50.53 -2.17 32.93
CA PRO A 29 50.40 -0.90 33.63
C PRO A 29 50.83 0.20 32.66
N VAL A 30 49.89 1.07 32.26
CA VAL A 30 50.22 2.38 31.69
C VAL A 30 51.18 3.02 32.69
N SER A 31 52.43 3.27 32.31
CA SER A 31 53.42 3.82 33.22
C SER A 31 53.27 5.34 33.24
N PRO A 32 53.17 5.99 34.42
CA PRO A 32 53.16 7.45 34.47
C PRO A 32 54.43 7.99 33.81
N ASN A 33 54.32 9.13 33.13
CA ASN A 33 55.49 9.88 32.70
C ASN A 33 56.31 10.35 33.93
N ASP A 34 57.49 10.93 33.70
CA ASP A 34 58.40 11.37 34.78
C ASP A 34 57.77 12.39 35.77
N ASN A 35 56.59 12.95 35.44
CA ASN A 35 55.83 13.87 36.27
C ASN A 35 54.67 13.20 37.05
N GLY A 36 54.48 11.89 36.93
CA GLY A 36 53.37 11.17 37.56
C GLY A 36 52.03 11.29 36.81
N GLU A 37 52.04 11.85 35.59
CA GLU A 37 50.87 11.97 34.73
C GLU A 37 50.82 10.80 33.74
N PHE A 38 49.64 10.25 33.49
CA PHE A 38 49.46 9.26 32.44
C PHE A 38 49.15 9.98 31.12
N SER A 39 49.94 9.73 30.08
CA SER A 39 49.72 10.28 28.74
C SER A 39 48.84 9.36 27.89
N GLU A 40 48.26 9.90 26.81
CA GLU A 40 47.58 9.10 25.79
C GLU A 40 48.47 7.93 25.32
N GLU A 41 47.97 6.71 25.44
CA GLU A 41 48.72 5.50 25.07
C GLU A 41 47.85 4.55 24.23
N ILE A 42 48.37 4.10 23.09
CA ILE A 42 47.76 3.05 22.28
C ILE A 42 48.04 1.72 22.95
N ILE A 43 47.01 1.12 23.55
CA ILE A 43 47.09 -0.17 24.24
C ILE A 43 46.95 -1.33 23.26
N LEU A 44 46.17 -1.12 22.20
CA LEU A 44 45.93 -2.10 21.16
C LEU A 44 45.75 -1.42 19.81
N GLU A 45 46.35 -1.99 18.77
CA GLU A 45 46.06 -1.68 17.37
C GLU A 45 45.99 -3.00 16.59
N ASN A 46 44.82 -3.31 16.06
CA ASN A 46 44.55 -4.52 15.30
C ASN A 46 44.10 -4.14 13.89
N LYS A 47 44.90 -4.58 12.91
CA LYS A 47 44.53 -4.62 11.50
C LYS A 47 44.29 -6.06 11.09
N PHE A 48 43.22 -6.30 10.35
CA PHE A 48 42.84 -7.63 9.89
C PHE A 48 43.30 -7.91 8.45
N ASP A 49 44.26 -7.11 7.94
CA ASP A 49 44.92 -7.23 6.63
C ASP A 49 45.29 -8.68 6.25
N ASN A 50 45.79 -9.45 7.21
CA ASN A 50 46.25 -10.84 7.03
C ASN A 50 45.18 -11.89 7.42
N GLY A 51 43.96 -11.46 7.70
CA GLY A 51 42.87 -12.28 8.21
C GLY A 51 43.08 -12.84 9.63
N ASN A 52 44.06 -12.31 10.37
CA ASN A 52 44.40 -12.78 11.71
C ASN A 52 43.44 -12.21 12.76
N THR A 53 42.58 -13.06 13.31
CA THR A 53 41.67 -12.73 14.42
C THR A 53 42.12 -13.33 15.76
N GLU A 54 43.38 -13.75 15.90
CA GLU A 54 43.90 -14.32 17.14
C GLU A 54 43.73 -13.34 18.31
N GLY A 55 43.25 -13.86 19.44
CA GLY A 55 42.96 -13.07 20.64
C GLY A 55 41.56 -12.48 20.71
N TRP A 56 40.75 -12.59 19.65
CA TRP A 56 39.35 -12.18 19.63
C TRP A 56 38.41 -13.36 19.83
N ASN A 57 37.35 -13.14 20.60
CA ASN A 57 36.21 -14.04 20.72
C ASN A 57 35.20 -13.69 19.62
N ILE A 58 34.71 -14.72 18.93
CA ILE A 58 33.85 -14.57 17.77
C ILE A 58 32.63 -15.47 17.95
N GLU A 59 31.47 -14.85 18.11
CA GLU A 59 30.17 -15.49 17.98
C GLU A 59 29.58 -15.11 16.62
N GLY A 60 28.99 -16.07 15.90
CA GLY A 60 28.46 -15.86 14.54
C GLY A 60 29.43 -16.25 13.42
N LYS A 61 28.92 -16.27 12.18
CA LYS A 61 29.71 -16.65 10.99
C LYS A 61 30.56 -15.46 10.51
N CYS A 62 31.81 -15.45 10.94
CA CYS A 62 32.82 -14.47 10.53
C CYS A 62 33.53 -14.91 9.24
N LYS A 63 33.81 -13.96 8.36
CA LYS A 63 34.72 -14.13 7.24
C LYS A 63 35.74 -13.01 7.23
N THR A 64 37.01 -13.37 7.07
CA THR A 64 38.08 -12.40 6.79
C THR A 64 38.44 -12.49 5.33
N SER A 65 38.34 -11.37 4.60
CA SER A 65 38.68 -11.32 3.18
C SER A 65 39.07 -9.90 2.77
N ASN A 66 40.06 -9.79 1.88
CA ASN A 66 40.53 -8.51 1.35
C ASN A 66 40.92 -7.48 2.44
N GLY A 67 41.43 -7.95 3.57
CA GLY A 67 41.91 -7.11 4.67
C GLY A 67 40.86 -6.65 5.68
N VAL A 68 39.59 -7.02 5.49
CA VAL A 68 38.50 -6.65 6.43
C VAL A 68 37.86 -7.88 7.08
N VAL A 69 37.23 -7.64 8.22
CA VAL A 69 36.29 -8.58 8.85
C VAL A 69 34.90 -8.31 8.28
N GLU A 70 34.21 -9.38 7.89
CA GLU A 70 32.87 -9.37 7.31
C GLU A 70 31.92 -10.27 8.12
N PHE A 71 30.74 -9.72 8.41
CA PHE A 71 29.56 -10.47 8.82
C PHE A 71 28.42 -10.17 7.86
N TYR A 72 27.92 -11.20 7.19
CA TYR A 72 26.83 -11.11 6.21
C TYR A 72 25.65 -11.96 6.69
N GLU A 73 24.49 -11.35 6.84
CA GLU A 73 23.20 -11.95 7.22
C GLU A 73 23.14 -12.71 8.56
N ASN A 74 24.16 -12.58 9.41
CA ASN A 74 24.24 -13.28 10.69
C ASN A 74 24.30 -12.30 11.86
N ALA A 75 23.62 -12.64 12.97
CA ALA A 75 23.92 -12.04 14.26
C ALA A 75 25.34 -12.44 14.70
N PHE A 76 26.01 -11.55 15.43
CA PHE A 76 27.38 -11.79 15.87
C PHE A 76 27.76 -10.99 17.10
N ASN A 77 28.82 -11.47 17.78
CA ASN A 77 29.56 -10.71 18.77
C ASN A 77 31.05 -10.94 18.55
N PHE A 78 31.77 -9.90 18.12
CA PHE A 78 33.21 -9.93 17.88
C PHE A 78 33.90 -9.04 18.91
N HIS A 79 34.51 -9.65 19.92
CA HIS A 79 34.95 -8.92 21.11
C HIS A 79 36.20 -9.49 21.76
N GLN A 80 36.78 -8.71 22.66
CA GLN A 80 37.88 -9.11 23.51
C GLN A 80 37.71 -8.52 24.91
N THR A 81 38.05 -9.31 25.93
CA THR A 81 38.10 -8.84 27.32
C THR A 81 39.55 -8.59 27.74
N ARG A 82 39.81 -7.44 28.35
CA ARG A 82 41.10 -7.05 28.92
C ARG A 82 40.93 -6.78 30.41
N THR A 83 41.86 -7.29 31.20
CA THR A 83 41.87 -7.16 32.67
C THR A 83 43.20 -6.55 33.14
N GLY A 84 43.20 -5.89 34.29
CA GLY A 84 44.39 -5.24 34.84
C GLY A 84 44.71 -3.90 34.18
N LEU A 85 43.71 -3.29 33.54
CA LEU A 85 43.77 -1.95 32.98
C LEU A 85 43.74 -0.89 34.09
N SER A 86 44.31 0.29 33.83
CA SER A 86 44.15 1.44 34.72
C SER A 86 42.69 1.91 34.70
N ASN A 87 42.16 2.36 35.84
CA ASN A 87 40.84 2.99 35.85
C ASN A 87 40.89 4.36 35.16
N GLY A 88 39.91 4.65 34.32
CA GLY A 88 39.85 5.92 33.58
C GLY A 88 39.10 5.82 32.25
N TRP A 89 39.27 6.84 31.44
CA TRP A 89 38.69 6.99 30.11
C TRP A 89 39.53 6.26 29.06
N TYR A 90 38.86 5.38 28.33
CA TYR A 90 39.35 4.70 27.14
C TYR A 90 38.56 5.10 25.91
N GLN A 91 39.22 5.14 24.77
CA GLN A 91 38.60 5.36 23.47
C GLN A 91 38.82 4.14 22.58
N ILE A 92 37.73 3.63 22.01
CA ILE A 92 37.74 2.58 21.00
C ILE A 92 37.52 3.26 19.65
N THR A 93 38.43 3.09 18.70
CA THR A 93 38.23 3.55 17.33
C THR A 93 38.23 2.37 16.38
N VAL A 94 37.40 2.44 15.34
CA VAL A 94 37.29 1.39 14.31
C VAL A 94 36.73 1.98 13.03
N ASN A 95 37.26 1.55 11.88
CA ASN A 95 36.64 1.82 10.59
C ASN A 95 35.58 0.75 10.35
N ALA A 96 34.30 1.13 10.35
CA ALA A 96 33.19 0.18 10.27
C ALA A 96 31.95 0.81 9.64
N PHE A 97 31.23 0.00 8.85
CA PHE A 97 29.88 0.34 8.40
C PHE A 97 28.92 -0.84 8.53
N GLY A 98 27.62 -0.52 8.52
CA GLY A 98 26.53 -1.48 8.42
C GLY A 98 25.57 -1.14 7.27
N ARG A 99 25.00 -2.16 6.63
CA ARG A 99 23.91 -2.07 5.66
C ARG A 99 22.78 -2.97 6.12
N ASP A 100 21.63 -2.40 6.44
CA ASP A 100 20.55 -3.09 7.18
C ASP A 100 19.68 -4.07 6.35
N ARG A 101 19.86 -4.09 5.03
CA ARG A 101 19.12 -4.92 4.07
C ARG A 101 19.91 -5.10 2.76
N ASN A 102 19.28 -5.69 1.75
CA ASN A 102 19.83 -5.72 0.40
C ASN A 102 20.15 -4.30 -0.10
N SER A 103 21.14 -4.21 -1.00
CA SER A 103 21.49 -2.93 -1.61
C SER A 103 20.31 -2.34 -2.37
N ASP A 104 19.93 -1.12 -1.99
CA ASP A 104 18.87 -0.32 -2.61
C ASP A 104 19.41 1.05 -3.08
N GLY A 105 20.74 1.15 -3.21
CA GLY A 105 21.45 2.39 -3.52
C GLY A 105 21.30 3.48 -2.47
N GLY A 106 21.01 3.12 -1.20
CA GLY A 106 20.84 4.06 -0.09
C GLY A 106 19.45 4.68 -0.01
N THR A 107 18.43 4.04 -0.62
CA THR A 107 17.06 4.55 -0.62
C THR A 107 16.48 4.57 0.80
N ALA A 108 16.61 3.47 1.53
CA ALA A 108 16.20 3.37 2.93
C ALA A 108 16.87 4.42 3.83
N HIS A 109 18.15 4.73 3.57
CA HIS A 109 18.88 5.76 4.29
C HIS A 109 18.33 7.17 4.01
N ARG A 110 18.09 7.51 2.73
CA ARG A 110 17.50 8.81 2.35
C ARG A 110 16.08 8.98 2.90
N ASP A 111 15.29 7.91 2.86
CA ASP A 111 13.91 7.89 3.38
C ASP A 111 13.88 7.74 4.90
N ARG A 112 15.05 7.59 5.53
CA ARG A 112 15.26 7.44 6.98
C ARG A 112 14.46 6.27 7.58
N ASN A 113 14.30 5.19 6.83
CA ASN A 113 13.69 3.93 7.25
C ASN A 113 14.74 2.80 7.44
N GLU A 114 16.03 3.14 7.36
CA GLU A 114 17.15 2.26 7.70
C GLU A 114 17.29 2.08 9.22
N SER A 115 17.47 0.84 9.68
CA SER A 115 17.75 0.53 11.09
C SER A 115 19.25 0.49 11.41
N LEU A 116 19.61 0.95 12.61
CA LEU A 116 20.94 0.82 13.19
C LEU A 116 21.02 -0.51 13.97
N LEU A 117 21.52 -1.55 13.31
CA LEU A 117 21.50 -2.93 13.84
C LEU A 117 22.79 -3.36 14.55
N TRP A 118 23.85 -2.57 14.41
CA TRP A 118 25.17 -2.89 14.92
C TRP A 118 25.68 -1.80 15.82
N GLU A 119 26.37 -2.20 16.88
CA GLU A 119 26.94 -1.30 17.87
C GLU A 119 28.41 -1.67 18.13
N ILE A 120 29.25 -0.64 18.22
CA ILE A 120 30.59 -0.75 18.79
C ILE A 120 30.43 -0.47 20.27
N TYR A 121 31.01 -1.31 21.11
CA TYR A 121 30.77 -1.24 22.54
C TYR A 121 32.05 -1.44 23.36
N GLY A 122 32.01 -0.92 24.58
CA GLY A 122 32.96 -1.21 25.65
C GLY A 122 32.22 -1.23 26.99
N ASN A 123 32.20 -2.37 27.67
CA ASN A 123 31.33 -2.64 28.81
C ASN A 123 29.87 -2.28 28.47
N ASP A 124 29.24 -1.42 29.28
CA ASP A 124 27.87 -0.95 29.07
C ASP A 124 27.77 0.25 28.10
N TYR A 125 28.89 0.73 27.56
CA TYR A 125 28.94 1.88 26.66
C TYR A 125 28.88 1.44 25.21
N ALA A 126 28.06 2.10 24.39
CA ALA A 126 27.92 1.74 22.98
C ALA A 126 27.55 2.93 22.07
N LEU A 127 27.93 2.82 20.79
CA LEU A 127 27.44 3.67 19.70
C LEU A 127 27.08 2.82 18.50
N PRO A 128 26.09 3.25 17.70
CA PRO A 128 25.79 2.55 16.47
C PRO A 128 26.94 2.67 15.48
N VAL A 129 27.16 1.58 14.75
CA VAL A 129 28.03 1.58 13.59
C VAL A 129 27.42 2.49 12.54
N LYS A 130 28.25 3.33 11.90
CA LYS A 130 27.83 4.17 10.77
C LYS A 130 27.08 3.36 9.70
N SER A 131 26.07 3.98 9.10
CA SER A 131 25.47 3.43 7.88
C SER A 131 26.51 3.42 6.75
N LEU A 132 26.45 2.39 5.90
CA LEU A 132 27.17 2.33 4.62
C LEU A 132 26.92 3.60 3.78
N TYR A 133 25.74 4.19 3.90
CA TYR A 133 25.28 5.28 3.05
C TYR A 133 25.54 6.68 3.63
N GLU A 134 26.00 6.78 4.88
CA GLU A 134 26.23 8.07 5.57
C GLU A 134 27.54 8.76 5.14
N GLU A 135 28.54 7.99 4.68
CA GLU A 135 29.89 8.50 4.44
C GLU A 135 30.01 9.20 3.08
N THR A 136 30.20 10.53 3.13
CA THR A 136 30.28 11.36 1.92
C THR A 136 31.55 11.11 1.11
N GLY A 137 31.40 11.03 -0.21
CA GLY A 137 32.50 10.86 -1.15
C GLY A 137 33.14 9.47 -1.13
N SER A 138 32.55 8.49 -0.44
CA SER A 138 32.93 7.08 -0.54
C SER A 138 32.92 6.62 -2.01
N THR A 139 33.60 5.51 -2.28
CA THR A 139 33.66 4.96 -3.64
C THR A 139 33.31 3.49 -3.62
N GLY A 140 32.49 3.04 -4.58
CA GLY A 140 32.22 1.64 -4.80
C GLY A 140 31.19 1.43 -5.89
N SER A 141 30.90 0.17 -6.19
CA SER A 141 30.03 -0.23 -7.28
C SER A 141 28.53 -0.15 -6.95
N ASP A 142 28.15 -0.05 -5.68
CA ASP A 142 26.75 0.14 -5.28
C ASP A 142 26.29 1.55 -5.66
N ASN A 143 25.37 1.63 -6.62
CA ASN A 143 24.89 2.86 -7.24
C ASN A 143 26.04 3.80 -7.71
N GLY A 144 27.22 3.22 -7.99
CA GLY A 144 28.43 3.95 -8.38
C GLY A 144 29.06 4.82 -7.28
N GLN A 145 28.66 4.66 -6.01
CA GLN A 145 29.11 5.51 -4.90
C GLN A 145 29.53 4.71 -3.67
N TYR A 146 28.81 3.65 -3.29
CA TYR A 146 29.04 2.98 -2.01
C TYR A 146 29.73 1.63 -2.17
N PRO A 147 30.51 1.16 -1.19
CA PRO A 147 31.08 -0.18 -1.19
C PRO A 147 30.02 -1.27 -1.41
N PHE A 148 30.26 -2.19 -2.33
CA PHE A 148 29.43 -3.39 -2.57
C PHE A 148 30.19 -4.69 -2.25
N THR A 149 31.52 -4.61 -2.16
CA THR A 149 32.42 -5.74 -1.92
C THR A 149 33.38 -5.46 -0.76
N THR A 150 33.93 -6.51 -0.14
CA THR A 150 34.93 -6.38 0.94
C THR A 150 36.23 -5.69 0.48
N ALA A 151 36.57 -5.78 -0.80
CA ALA A 151 37.73 -5.08 -1.36
C ALA A 151 37.50 -3.56 -1.43
N GLU A 152 36.31 -3.13 -1.86
CA GLU A 152 35.94 -1.71 -1.85
C GLU A 152 35.81 -1.19 -0.41
N ALA A 153 35.29 -2.01 0.51
CA ALA A 153 35.25 -1.67 1.94
C ALA A 153 36.67 -1.37 2.46
N ASN A 154 37.62 -2.28 2.21
CA ASN A 154 39.02 -2.10 2.59
C ASN A 154 39.61 -0.81 2.01
N GLN A 155 39.40 -0.56 0.72
CA GLN A 155 39.88 0.66 0.07
C GLN A 155 39.33 1.92 0.73
N ASN A 156 38.06 1.92 1.13
CA ASN A 156 37.48 3.06 1.84
C ASN A 156 38.08 3.21 3.24
N PHE A 157 38.29 2.12 3.98
CA PHE A 157 38.92 2.14 5.30
C PHE A 157 40.38 2.61 5.25
N GLU A 158 41.17 2.17 4.26
CA GLU A 158 42.55 2.65 4.01
C GLU A 158 42.59 4.15 3.72
N ASN A 159 41.53 4.69 3.11
CA ASN A 159 41.36 6.13 2.89
C ASN A 159 40.79 6.88 4.12
N GLY A 160 40.71 6.22 5.28
CA GLY A 160 40.26 6.83 6.54
C GLY A 160 38.75 7.03 6.66
N ARG A 161 37.95 6.42 5.78
CA ARG A 161 36.49 6.57 5.76
C ARG A 161 35.81 5.63 6.75
N TYR A 162 34.57 5.92 7.12
CA TYR A 162 33.77 5.13 8.05
C TYR A 162 34.41 4.99 9.44
N GLY A 163 35.16 6.00 9.89
CA GLY A 163 35.71 6.02 11.25
C GLY A 163 34.60 6.18 12.29
N ASN A 164 34.62 5.32 13.32
CA ASN A 164 33.74 5.33 14.48
C ASN A 164 34.60 5.43 15.76
N THR A 165 34.05 6.05 16.80
CA THR A 165 34.76 6.32 18.05
C THR A 165 33.82 6.17 19.25
N VAL A 166 34.11 5.25 20.17
CA VAL A 166 33.35 5.06 21.42
C VAL A 166 34.21 5.44 22.62
N ASN A 167 33.68 6.30 23.49
CA ASN A 167 34.32 6.66 24.76
C ASN A 167 33.75 5.78 25.89
N VAL A 168 34.64 5.23 26.70
CA VAL A 168 34.31 4.22 27.73
C VAL A 168 34.98 4.57 29.04
N LEU A 169 34.26 4.42 30.14
CA LEU A 169 34.82 4.51 31.48
C LEU A 169 35.08 3.12 32.06
N VAL A 170 36.32 2.88 32.52
CA VAL A 170 36.72 1.67 33.23
C VAL A 170 36.94 1.98 34.70
N THR A 171 36.27 1.24 35.59
CA THR A 171 36.28 1.49 37.05
C THR A 171 36.80 0.32 37.89
N ASP A 172 36.94 -0.86 37.31
CA ASP A 172 37.40 -2.09 37.99
C ASP A 172 38.62 -2.73 37.29
N GLY A 173 39.26 -1.98 36.40
CA GLY A 173 40.39 -2.44 35.58
C GLY A 173 40.02 -3.50 34.54
N THR A 174 38.74 -3.70 34.23
CA THR A 174 38.25 -4.63 33.21
C THR A 174 37.50 -3.90 32.10
N LEU A 175 37.82 -4.24 30.85
CA LEU A 175 37.14 -3.75 29.67
C LEU A 175 36.83 -4.91 28.73
N ASP A 176 35.54 -5.19 28.54
CA ASP A 176 35.06 -6.01 27.44
C ASP A 176 34.63 -5.10 26.29
N PHE A 177 35.24 -5.24 25.12
CA PHE A 177 34.97 -4.33 24.01
C PHE A 177 34.95 -5.05 22.67
N GLY A 178 34.21 -4.49 21.72
CA GLY A 178 34.06 -5.10 20.42
C GLY A 178 32.98 -4.45 19.57
N ILE A 179 32.49 -5.21 18.60
CA ILE A 179 31.38 -4.87 17.73
C ILE A 179 30.40 -6.04 17.72
N ARG A 180 29.11 -5.75 17.83
CA ARG A 180 28.06 -6.77 17.86
C ARG A 180 26.84 -6.37 17.04
N GLY A 181 26.15 -7.37 16.51
CA GLY A 181 24.87 -7.26 15.85
C GLY A 181 23.92 -8.31 16.40
N ARG A 182 22.76 -7.89 16.91
CA ARG A 182 21.82 -8.80 17.60
C ARG A 182 20.95 -9.61 16.65
N GLU A 183 20.89 -9.22 15.38
CA GLU A 183 20.04 -9.85 14.38
C GLU A 183 20.79 -10.08 13.06
N GLY A 184 20.55 -11.25 12.45
CA GLY A 184 20.87 -11.51 11.05
C GLY A 184 19.72 -11.07 10.12
N GLY A 185 19.78 -11.42 8.84
CA GLY A 185 18.71 -11.11 7.89
C GLY A 185 19.22 -10.84 6.48
N GLN A 186 18.35 -10.96 5.49
CA GLN A 186 18.74 -10.93 4.09
C GLN A 186 19.42 -9.60 3.71
N GLY A 187 20.57 -9.70 3.03
CA GLY A 187 21.34 -8.55 2.58
C GLY A 187 22.07 -7.76 3.67
N ARG A 188 21.79 -8.04 4.96
CA ARG A 188 22.42 -7.35 6.10
C ARG A 188 23.92 -7.57 6.07
N TRP A 189 24.69 -6.50 6.12
CA TRP A 189 26.13 -6.58 5.93
C TRP A 189 26.86 -5.61 6.85
N CYS A 190 27.78 -6.13 7.66
CA CYS A 190 28.67 -5.34 8.47
C CYS A 190 30.12 -5.67 8.10
N CYS A 191 30.90 -4.63 7.82
CA CYS A 191 32.34 -4.74 7.59
C CYS A 191 33.09 -3.79 8.49
N PHE A 192 34.23 -4.24 8.99
CA PHE A 192 35.09 -3.42 9.83
C PHE A 192 36.56 -3.83 9.78
N ASP A 193 37.43 -2.87 10.12
CA ASP A 193 38.87 -3.04 10.29
C ASP A 193 39.46 -1.90 11.15
N ASN A 194 40.77 -1.92 11.39
CA ASN A 194 41.54 -0.85 12.05
C ASN A 194 41.07 -0.55 13.49
N PHE A 195 40.84 -1.60 14.28
CA PHE A 195 40.49 -1.46 15.70
C PHE A 195 41.65 -0.86 16.49
N LYS A 196 41.39 0.19 17.28
CA LYS A 196 42.35 0.74 18.25
C LYS A 196 41.70 0.92 19.61
N LEU A 197 42.42 0.54 20.66
CA LEU A 197 42.09 0.86 22.04
C LEU A 197 43.13 1.84 22.58
N ILE A 198 42.68 3.02 22.98
CA ILE A 198 43.53 4.12 23.42
C ILE A 198 43.12 4.47 24.85
N TYR A 199 44.08 4.49 25.78
CA TYR A 199 43.85 5.09 27.09
C TYR A 199 44.05 6.60 26.98
N ILE A 200 43.04 7.37 27.33
CA ILE A 200 43.07 8.83 27.22
C ILE A 200 43.55 9.46 28.54
N GLY A 201 43.10 8.92 29.67
CA GLY A 201 43.48 9.42 31.00
C GLY A 201 42.37 9.26 32.03
N ASN A 202 42.42 10.04 33.10
CA ASN A 202 41.45 10.01 34.20
C ASN A 202 40.66 11.32 34.36
N ASP A 203 40.73 12.22 33.37
CA ASP A 203 39.92 13.44 33.34
C ASP A 203 38.47 13.11 32.94
N LEU A 204 37.67 12.80 33.97
CA LEU A 204 36.25 12.50 33.80
C LEU A 204 35.42 13.70 33.32
N SER A 205 35.91 14.93 33.54
CA SER A 205 35.21 16.13 33.05
C SER A 205 35.32 16.23 31.52
N SER A 206 36.51 15.97 30.98
CA SER A 206 36.72 15.89 29.52
C SER A 206 35.98 14.71 28.89
N LEU A 207 35.94 13.56 29.55
CA LEU A 207 35.09 12.43 29.12
C LEU A 207 33.61 12.84 29.04
N TYR A 208 33.09 13.48 30.09
CA TYR A 208 31.72 13.97 30.11
C TYR A 208 31.44 14.93 28.94
N GLN A 209 32.33 15.89 28.67
CA GLN A 209 32.16 16.82 27.53
C GLN A 209 32.14 16.07 26.19
N ALA A 210 33.06 15.14 25.97
CA ALA A 210 33.12 14.37 24.74
C ALA A 210 31.85 13.51 24.53
N MET A 211 31.32 12.92 25.60
CA MET A 211 30.06 12.17 25.55
C MET A 211 28.86 13.08 25.31
N ALA A 212 28.81 14.26 25.93
CA ALA A 212 27.74 15.23 25.75
C ALA A 212 27.70 15.76 24.31
N GLU A 213 28.86 16.08 23.72
CA GLU A 213 28.97 16.50 22.33
C GLU A 213 28.47 15.43 21.36
N GLU A 214 28.85 14.16 21.55
CA GLU A 214 28.39 13.07 20.69
C GLU A 214 26.89 12.81 20.87
N ALA A 215 26.36 12.91 22.11
CA ALA A 215 24.92 12.81 22.38
C ALA A 215 24.11 13.87 21.64
N LEU A 216 24.56 15.14 21.70
CA LEU A 216 23.90 16.25 21.01
C LEU A 216 23.99 16.14 19.49
N LYS A 217 25.13 15.67 18.98
CA LYS A 217 25.34 15.41 17.55
C LYS A 217 24.40 14.33 17.04
N ASN A 218 24.28 13.21 17.76
CA ASN A 218 23.39 12.12 17.39
C ASN A 218 21.91 12.51 17.54
N ALA A 219 21.54 13.20 18.62
CA ALA A 219 20.19 13.71 18.79
C ALA A 219 19.77 14.69 17.67
N GLY A 220 20.71 15.49 17.16
CA GLY A 220 20.48 16.37 16.01
C GLY A 220 20.15 15.65 14.69
N LYS A 221 20.47 14.35 14.57
CA LYS A 221 20.09 13.53 13.41
C LYS A 221 18.63 13.06 13.48
N ILE A 222 18.05 12.99 14.69
CA ILE A 222 16.69 12.51 14.93
C ILE A 222 15.65 13.60 14.61
N SER A 223 15.56 14.62 15.46
CA SER A 223 14.59 15.71 15.38
C SER A 223 15.02 16.87 16.29
N GLN A 224 14.48 18.08 16.05
CA GLN A 224 14.74 19.22 16.94
C GLN A 224 14.19 18.99 18.38
N PRO A 225 12.95 18.47 18.57
CA PRO A 225 12.42 18.19 19.90
C PRO A 225 13.26 17.20 20.70
N TYR A 226 13.70 16.09 20.07
CA TYR A 226 14.59 15.13 20.72
C TYR A 226 15.93 15.76 21.08
N LYS A 227 16.51 16.57 20.18
CA LYS A 227 17.73 17.32 20.47
C LYS A 227 17.57 18.25 21.67
N SER A 228 16.47 19.01 21.76
CA SER A 228 16.21 19.89 22.90
C SER A 228 16.01 19.13 24.22
N LYS A 229 15.43 17.92 24.19
CA LYS A 229 15.41 17.02 25.37
C LYS A 229 16.85 16.70 25.82
N ILE A 230 17.73 16.34 24.88
CA ILE A 230 19.12 16.00 25.21
C ILE A 230 19.92 17.22 25.67
N GLU A 231 19.72 18.40 25.07
CA GLU A 231 20.31 19.67 25.53
C GLU A 231 19.95 19.94 27.00
N LYS A 232 18.66 19.77 27.35
CA LYS A 232 18.21 19.90 28.73
C LYS A 232 18.85 18.85 29.65
N THR A 233 18.95 17.59 29.23
CA THR A 233 19.61 16.54 30.02
C THR A 233 21.08 16.89 30.26
N VAL A 234 21.81 17.36 29.25
CA VAL A 234 23.22 17.79 29.37
C VAL A 234 23.37 19.00 30.31
N ASP A 235 22.44 19.95 30.27
CA ASP A 235 22.46 21.11 31.16
C ASP A 235 22.15 20.73 32.62
N GLU A 236 21.16 19.85 32.84
CA GLU A 236 20.74 19.40 34.18
C GLU A 236 21.74 18.43 34.82
N THR A 237 22.44 17.62 34.03
CA THR A 237 23.44 16.65 34.52
C THR A 237 24.85 17.21 34.60
N LYS A 238 25.04 18.51 34.25
CA LYS A 238 26.33 19.16 34.29
C LYS A 238 26.93 19.10 35.70
N PRO A 239 28.07 18.41 35.89
CA PRO A 239 28.61 18.18 37.23
C PRO A 239 29.21 19.46 37.82
N SER A 240 29.10 19.62 39.14
CA SER A 240 29.65 20.78 39.88
C SER A 240 31.15 20.62 40.21
N GLY A 241 31.71 19.44 39.96
CA GLY A 241 33.13 19.11 40.15
C GLY A 241 33.39 17.92 41.10
N GLU A 242 32.36 17.36 41.74
CA GLU A 242 32.50 16.18 42.61
C GLU A 242 32.54 14.87 41.80
N THR A 243 33.45 13.94 42.16
CA THR A 243 33.68 12.69 41.42
C THR A 243 32.43 11.80 41.32
N GLU A 244 31.63 11.69 42.38
CA GLU A 244 30.43 10.85 42.39
C GLU A 244 29.32 11.43 41.49
N GLU A 245 29.19 12.76 41.43
CA GLU A 245 28.30 13.46 40.51
C GLU A 245 28.73 13.22 39.05
N LEU A 246 30.03 13.28 38.78
CA LEU A 246 30.62 13.01 37.46
C LEU A 246 30.31 11.58 36.96
N LEU A 247 30.48 10.57 37.82
CA LEU A 247 30.18 9.18 37.46
C LEU A 247 28.69 8.99 37.14
N THR A 248 27.82 9.62 37.93
CA THR A 248 26.37 9.60 37.69
C THR A 248 26.00 10.29 36.37
N ALA A 249 26.62 11.44 36.09
CA ALA A 249 26.41 12.20 34.86
C ALA A 249 26.88 11.43 33.61
N ILE A 250 28.06 10.80 33.66
CA ILE A 250 28.59 9.92 32.60
C ILE A 250 27.64 8.74 32.35
N SER A 251 27.16 8.09 33.40
CA SER A 251 26.20 6.99 33.28
C SER A 251 24.88 7.45 32.64
N THR A 252 24.40 8.64 32.98
CA THR A 252 23.20 9.23 32.38
C THR A 252 23.37 9.53 30.89
N LEU A 253 24.52 10.09 30.49
CA LEU A 253 24.84 10.28 29.07
C LEU A 253 24.96 8.95 28.34
N ASN A 254 25.52 7.92 28.96
CA ASN A 254 25.57 6.59 28.36
C ASN A 254 24.16 6.04 28.06
N GLN A 255 23.24 6.14 29.02
CA GLN A 255 21.83 5.75 28.80
C GLN A 255 21.18 6.57 27.68
N THR A 256 21.55 7.84 27.54
CA THR A 256 21.06 8.70 26.44
C THR A 256 21.55 8.22 25.07
N MET A 257 22.80 7.74 24.97
CA MET A 257 23.33 7.17 23.73
C MET A 257 22.65 5.86 23.34
N LEU A 258 22.33 5.02 24.34
CA LEU A 258 21.57 3.79 24.11
C LEU A 258 20.13 4.11 23.65
N GLU A 259 19.47 5.09 24.28
CA GLU A 259 18.14 5.55 23.88
C GLU A 259 18.13 6.10 22.44
N TYR A 260 19.21 6.75 21.99
CA TYR A 260 19.32 7.24 20.61
C TYR A 260 19.21 6.11 19.58
N ILE A 261 19.83 4.95 19.83
CA ILE A 261 19.74 3.78 18.95
C ILE A 261 18.29 3.30 18.88
N ASP A 262 17.64 3.15 20.04
CA ASP A 262 16.25 2.73 20.15
C ASP A 262 15.29 3.72 19.47
N MET A 263 15.56 5.03 19.61
CA MET A 263 14.76 6.10 19.04
C MET A 263 14.87 6.13 17.52
N HIS A 264 16.10 6.01 16.99
CA HIS A 264 16.33 5.88 15.55
C HIS A 264 15.58 4.68 14.98
N ASN A 265 15.72 3.51 15.62
CA ASN A 265 15.10 2.28 15.16
C ASN A 265 13.57 2.32 15.24
N ALA A 266 13.00 2.89 16.31
CA ALA A 266 11.55 3.07 16.41
C ALA A 266 11.00 3.98 15.29
N LEU A 267 11.70 5.07 14.95
CA LEU A 267 11.30 5.94 13.83
C LEU A 267 11.47 5.28 12.47
N ALA A 268 12.55 4.53 12.28
CA ALA A 268 12.79 3.77 11.06
C ALA A 268 11.68 2.73 10.84
N GLU A 269 11.32 2.00 11.90
CA GLU A 269 10.20 1.06 11.90
C GLU A 269 8.88 1.79 11.57
N ALA A 270 8.61 2.93 12.21
CA ALA A 270 7.42 3.73 11.97
C ALA A 270 7.24 4.12 10.50
N ARG A 271 8.34 4.51 9.84
CA ARG A 271 8.36 4.85 8.41
C ARG A 271 8.26 3.62 7.50
N SER A 272 8.72 2.45 7.95
CA SER A 272 8.70 1.22 7.16
C SER A 272 7.34 0.52 7.10
N LYS A 273 6.43 0.71 8.08
CA LYS A 273 5.13 -0.02 8.10
C LYS A 273 4.15 0.44 7.01
N GLU A 274 4.46 1.54 6.32
CA GLU A 274 3.61 2.18 5.31
C GLU A 274 2.22 2.54 5.84
N THR A 275 2.04 2.63 7.16
CA THR A 275 0.72 2.80 7.79
C THR A 275 0.11 4.14 7.39
N PHE A 276 0.94 5.18 7.20
CA PHE A 276 0.47 6.50 6.79
C PHE A 276 0.00 6.47 5.34
N GLU A 277 0.79 5.88 4.45
CA GLU A 277 0.48 5.67 3.03
C GLU A 277 -0.79 4.84 2.88
N LYS A 278 -0.94 3.76 3.67
CA LYS A 278 -2.17 2.96 3.74
C LYS A 278 -3.35 3.79 4.21
N GLY A 279 -3.19 4.64 5.22
CA GLY A 279 -4.23 5.54 5.70
C GLY A 279 -4.66 6.56 4.64
N GLN A 280 -3.70 7.15 3.93
CA GLN A 280 -3.96 8.07 2.81
C GLN A 280 -4.62 7.35 1.64
N LEU A 281 -4.15 6.16 1.29
CA LEU A 281 -4.76 5.33 0.26
C LEU A 281 -6.20 4.98 0.63
N LEU A 282 -6.45 4.57 1.89
CA LEU A 282 -7.80 4.31 2.39
C LEU A 282 -8.68 5.56 2.36
N LEU A 283 -8.17 6.74 2.71
CA LEU A 283 -8.92 8.00 2.58
C LEU A 283 -9.20 8.36 1.12
N SER A 284 -8.26 8.12 0.21
CA SER A 284 -8.44 8.39 -1.23
C SER A 284 -9.44 7.43 -1.87
N THR A 285 -9.50 6.18 -1.40
CA THR A 285 -10.36 5.12 -1.96
C THR A 285 -11.70 4.98 -1.24
N SER A 286 -11.84 5.51 -0.01
CA SER A 286 -13.04 5.41 0.80
C SER A 286 -14.06 6.51 0.51
N LYS A 287 -15.33 6.11 0.46
CA LYS A 287 -16.51 6.94 0.20
C LYS A 287 -17.06 7.61 1.45
N SER A 288 -16.44 7.40 2.61
CA SER A 288 -16.87 8.00 3.88
C SER A 288 -16.55 9.49 3.85
N THR A 289 -17.58 10.33 4.01
CA THR A 289 -17.47 11.81 4.07
C THR A 289 -17.92 12.37 5.42
N GLY A 290 -18.26 11.48 6.37
CA GLY A 290 -18.74 11.84 7.71
C GLY A 290 -17.64 11.77 8.77
N GLU A 291 -18.09 11.68 10.03
CA GLU A 291 -17.23 11.69 11.23
C GLU A 291 -16.07 10.68 11.16
N ALA A 292 -16.29 9.49 10.59
CA ALA A 292 -15.24 8.49 10.44
C ALA A 292 -14.06 8.96 9.57
N ARG A 293 -14.32 9.68 8.48
CA ARG A 293 -13.27 10.25 7.62
C ARG A 293 -12.52 11.34 8.35
N THR A 294 -13.23 12.29 8.92
CA THR A 294 -12.63 13.38 9.70
C THR A 294 -11.78 12.85 10.85
N ASN A 295 -12.22 11.77 11.52
CA ASN A 295 -11.46 11.12 12.58
C ASN A 295 -10.18 10.46 12.06
N LEU A 296 -10.22 9.79 10.90
CA LEU A 296 -9.01 9.22 10.30
C LEU A 296 -8.05 10.32 9.82
N GLU A 297 -8.53 11.35 9.10
CA GLU A 297 -7.72 12.49 8.66
C GLU A 297 -7.06 13.22 9.84
N SER A 298 -7.82 13.47 10.90
CA SER A 298 -7.32 14.08 12.13
C SER A 298 -6.31 13.18 12.82
N SER A 299 -6.55 11.87 12.87
CA SER A 299 -5.61 10.93 13.47
C SER A 299 -4.33 10.79 12.66
N LEU A 300 -4.38 10.76 11.33
CA LEU A 300 -3.18 10.72 10.48
C LEU A 300 -2.36 12.00 10.67
N SER A 301 -3.02 13.16 10.73
CA SER A 301 -2.36 14.44 10.97
C SER A 301 -1.73 14.49 12.37
N ALA A 302 -2.47 14.09 13.40
CA ALA A 302 -1.99 14.07 14.78
C ALA A 302 -0.87 13.04 15.01
N SER A 303 -0.97 11.85 14.41
CA SER A 303 0.10 10.84 14.47
C SER A 303 1.36 11.32 13.77
N ARG A 304 1.23 12.00 12.61
CA ARG A 304 2.39 12.61 11.93
C ARG A 304 3.06 13.66 12.78
N GLU A 305 2.30 14.57 13.37
CA GLU A 305 2.82 15.57 14.31
C GLU A 305 3.45 14.90 15.53
N SER A 306 2.82 13.86 16.09
CA SER A 306 3.36 13.12 17.23
C SER A 306 4.69 12.44 16.91
N LEU A 307 4.86 11.88 15.71
CA LEU A 307 6.14 11.32 15.25
C LEU A 307 7.21 12.39 15.07
N GLU A 308 6.85 13.58 14.57
CA GLU A 308 7.77 14.72 14.42
C GLU A 308 8.18 15.31 15.78
N GLN A 309 7.28 15.29 16.76
CA GLN A 309 7.49 15.81 18.12
C GLN A 309 8.03 14.79 19.12
N ALA A 310 8.09 13.51 18.75
CA ALA A 310 8.50 12.45 19.66
C ALA A 310 9.91 12.69 20.21
N THR A 311 10.03 12.49 21.53
CA THR A 311 11.26 12.63 22.31
C THR A 311 11.69 11.32 22.98
N SER A 312 10.94 10.23 22.76
CA SER A 312 11.28 8.89 23.23
C SER A 312 10.80 7.80 22.27
N PRO A 313 11.41 6.61 22.29
CA PRO A 313 10.97 5.47 21.47
C PRO A 313 9.53 5.03 21.78
N GLU A 314 9.06 5.21 23.02
CA GLU A 314 7.71 4.84 23.42
C GLU A 314 6.65 5.76 22.82
N GLU A 315 6.93 7.07 22.75
CA GLU A 315 6.04 8.04 22.08
C GLU A 315 5.86 7.69 20.59
N VAL A 316 6.93 7.25 19.93
CA VAL A 316 6.88 6.78 18.53
C VAL A 316 5.97 5.55 18.40
N ARG A 317 6.14 4.55 19.28
CA ARG A 317 5.32 3.33 19.28
C ARG A 317 3.85 3.62 19.55
N MET A 318 3.56 4.50 20.51
CA MET A 318 2.19 4.94 20.81
C MET A 318 1.55 5.67 19.62
N ALA A 319 2.26 6.59 18.98
CA ALA A 319 1.75 7.32 17.81
C ALA A 319 1.42 6.39 16.64
N GLN A 320 2.26 5.37 16.42
CA GLN A 320 2.04 4.34 15.41
C GLN A 320 0.84 3.45 15.75
N GLN A 321 0.76 2.94 16.98
CA GLN A 321 -0.38 2.15 17.45
C GLN A 321 -1.69 2.92 17.29
N GLN A 322 -1.73 4.20 17.69
CA GLN A 322 -2.91 5.04 17.55
C GLN A 322 -3.33 5.21 16.08
N MET A 323 -2.35 5.32 15.17
CA MET A 323 -2.62 5.39 13.74
C MET A 323 -3.24 4.09 13.24
N GLU A 324 -2.65 2.94 13.57
CA GLU A 324 -3.17 1.61 13.22
C GLU A 324 -4.59 1.39 13.75
N GLU A 325 -4.87 1.76 15.00
CA GLU A 325 -6.21 1.67 15.60
C GLU A 325 -7.23 2.59 14.91
N SER A 326 -6.81 3.77 14.44
CA SER A 326 -7.66 4.68 13.67
C SER A 326 -7.95 4.13 12.27
N LEU A 327 -6.97 3.53 11.59
CA LEU A 327 -7.19 2.83 10.32
C LEU A 327 -8.19 1.68 10.50
N GLN A 328 -8.02 0.89 11.57
CA GLN A 328 -8.95 -0.19 11.90
C GLN A 328 -10.36 0.37 12.11
N ARG A 329 -10.55 1.34 13.01
CA ARG A 329 -11.86 1.98 13.25
C ARG A 329 -12.50 2.54 11.98
N PHE A 330 -11.70 3.12 11.10
CA PHE A 330 -12.18 3.62 9.82
C PHE A 330 -12.70 2.49 8.93
N LEU A 331 -11.93 1.41 8.75
CA LEU A 331 -12.36 0.24 7.98
C LEU A 331 -13.65 -0.38 8.51
N HIS A 332 -13.83 -0.43 9.84
CA HIS A 332 -15.05 -0.96 10.46
C HIS A 332 -16.30 -0.12 10.13
N THR A 333 -16.15 1.19 9.94
CA THR A 333 -17.27 2.12 9.73
C THR A 333 -17.49 2.49 8.27
N SER A 334 -16.45 2.41 7.44
CA SER A 334 -16.35 3.17 6.18
C SER A 334 -16.09 2.31 4.93
N LEU A 335 -16.05 0.98 5.04
CA LEU A 335 -15.90 0.09 3.89
C LEU A 335 -16.87 0.45 2.74
N PRO A 336 -16.47 0.52 1.47
CA PRO A 336 -17.40 0.71 0.36
C PRO A 336 -18.42 -0.43 0.31
N ARG A 337 -19.63 -0.24 -0.24
CA ARG A 337 -20.60 -1.35 -0.31
C ARG A 337 -20.20 -2.41 -1.34
N ASN A 338 -19.59 -2.01 -2.45
CA ASN A 338 -19.34 -2.93 -3.57
C ASN A 338 -17.89 -2.91 -4.11
N VAL A 339 -17.03 -2.01 -3.61
CA VAL A 339 -15.67 -1.88 -4.14
C VAL A 339 -14.78 -2.93 -3.49
N LYS A 340 -14.04 -3.66 -4.33
CA LYS A 340 -12.96 -4.53 -3.86
C LYS A 340 -11.94 -3.70 -3.10
N THR A 341 -11.78 -4.00 -1.83
CA THR A 341 -10.95 -3.20 -0.93
C THR A 341 -9.99 -4.13 -0.21
N ASP A 342 -8.69 -3.88 -0.33
CA ASP A 342 -7.70 -4.49 0.55
C ASP A 342 -7.95 -4.00 1.97
N VAL A 343 -8.27 -4.94 2.86
CA VAL A 343 -8.52 -4.69 4.27
C VAL A 343 -7.58 -5.50 5.16
N THR A 344 -6.41 -5.86 4.64
CA THR A 344 -5.41 -6.66 5.35
C THR A 344 -4.99 -6.04 6.67
N THR A 345 -5.00 -4.71 6.79
CA THR A 345 -4.69 -3.97 8.02
C THR A 345 -5.68 -4.22 9.17
N ILE A 346 -6.81 -4.89 8.92
CA ILE A 346 -7.68 -5.43 9.98
C ILE A 346 -6.99 -6.58 10.73
N LEU A 347 -6.15 -7.36 10.05
CA LEU A 347 -5.36 -8.41 10.66
C LEU A 347 -4.12 -7.82 11.34
N LYS A 348 -3.88 -8.23 12.58
CA LYS A 348 -2.63 -7.96 13.30
C LYS A 348 -1.56 -8.94 12.83
N ASP A 349 -0.34 -8.45 12.65
CA ASP A 349 0.79 -9.24 12.16
C ASP A 349 0.43 -10.06 10.89
N ALA A 350 -0.16 -9.38 9.89
CA ALA A 350 -0.62 -10.02 8.66
C ALA A 350 0.52 -10.70 7.88
N GLU A 351 1.74 -10.15 7.98
CA GLU A 351 2.95 -10.72 7.39
C GLU A 351 3.56 -11.89 8.22
N CYS A 352 2.97 -12.22 9.37
CA CYS A 352 3.38 -13.36 10.20
C CYS A 352 4.84 -13.30 10.71
N GLN A 353 5.29 -12.13 11.15
CA GLN A 353 6.69 -11.87 11.51
C GLN A 353 6.92 -11.76 13.03
N ASP A 354 5.87 -11.62 13.83
CA ASP A 354 5.98 -11.36 15.27
C ASP A 354 6.19 -12.65 16.09
N ASN A 355 7.31 -12.72 16.81
CA ASN A 355 7.74 -13.87 17.60
C ASN A 355 7.16 -13.91 19.03
N THR A 356 6.21 -13.05 19.38
CA THR A 356 5.74 -12.88 20.77
C THR A 356 4.44 -13.64 21.11
N ASP A 357 3.98 -14.56 20.25
CA ASP A 357 2.72 -15.32 20.39
C ASP A 357 1.48 -14.43 20.68
N ARG A 358 1.58 -13.13 20.42
CA ARG A 358 0.63 -12.11 20.86
C ARG A 358 -0.56 -11.96 19.92
N TYR A 359 -0.36 -12.15 18.62
CA TYR A 359 -1.32 -11.78 17.58
C TYR A 359 -2.04 -12.97 16.94
N TRP A 360 -1.33 -14.10 16.78
CA TRP A 360 -1.87 -15.34 16.24
C TRP A 360 -2.03 -16.38 17.37
N ASN A 361 -3.26 -16.76 17.65
CA ASN A 361 -3.59 -17.78 18.65
C ASN A 361 -3.21 -19.17 18.15
N ARG A 362 -2.88 -20.08 19.08
CA ARG A 362 -2.62 -21.50 18.80
C ARG A 362 -3.42 -22.41 19.73
N SER A 363 -3.79 -23.60 19.25
CA SER A 363 -4.59 -24.53 20.03
C SER A 363 -3.77 -25.34 21.03
N GLY A 364 -4.34 -25.60 22.21
CA GLY A 364 -3.85 -26.62 23.15
C GLY A 364 -2.51 -26.29 23.82
N LYS A 365 -1.65 -27.31 23.98
CA LYS A 365 -0.25 -27.19 24.43
C LYS A 365 0.73 -27.15 23.25
N ALA A 366 0.23 -26.82 22.06
CA ALA A 366 1.05 -26.78 20.86
C ALA A 366 2.20 -25.79 21.03
N GLY A 367 3.39 -26.20 20.61
CA GLY A 367 4.50 -25.28 20.45
C GLY A 367 4.29 -24.43 19.20
N GLY A 368 5.08 -23.39 19.05
CA GLY A 368 5.12 -22.56 17.86
C GLY A 368 6.22 -21.53 18.00
N TYR A 369 6.73 -21.07 16.88
CA TYR A 369 7.57 -19.88 16.79
C TYR A 369 7.44 -19.31 15.39
N VAL A 370 7.95 -18.11 15.18
CA VAL A 370 8.10 -17.58 13.82
C VAL A 370 9.24 -18.34 13.15
N GLU A 371 8.90 -19.13 12.14
CA GLU A 371 9.88 -19.86 11.34
C GLU A 371 10.43 -18.99 10.22
N ASP A 372 11.74 -19.02 10.04
CA ASP A 372 12.36 -18.62 8.79
C ASP A 372 12.05 -19.67 7.72
N ILE A 373 11.46 -19.22 6.62
CA ILE A 373 11.16 -19.93 5.39
C ILE A 373 12.05 -19.32 4.29
N PRO A 374 13.31 -19.78 4.13
CA PRO A 374 14.24 -19.20 3.18
C PRO A 374 13.72 -19.16 1.75
N ALA A 375 12.83 -20.09 1.38
CA ALA A 375 12.21 -20.14 0.06
C ALA A 375 11.29 -18.95 -0.27
N PHE A 376 10.81 -18.19 0.73
CA PHE A 376 10.01 -16.97 0.50
C PHE A 376 10.75 -15.68 0.80
N LYS A 377 12.01 -15.75 1.22
CA LYS A 377 12.82 -14.55 1.41
C LYS A 377 12.94 -13.83 0.07
N SER A 378 12.44 -12.59 0.04
CA SER A 378 12.52 -11.67 -1.09
C SER A 378 12.75 -10.25 -0.57
N ASP A 379 13.03 -9.32 -1.47
CA ASP A 379 13.24 -7.91 -1.10
C ASP A 379 12.02 -7.29 -0.39
N LEU A 380 10.83 -7.87 -0.57
CA LEU A 380 9.56 -7.38 -0.02
C LEU A 380 9.03 -8.21 1.16
N TYR A 381 9.61 -9.38 1.42
CA TYR A 381 9.13 -10.28 2.45
C TYR A 381 10.27 -11.04 3.12
N ASN A 382 10.32 -10.95 4.45
CA ASN A 382 11.36 -11.56 5.28
C ASN A 382 11.31 -13.10 5.33
N GLY A 383 10.39 -13.72 4.60
CA GLY A 383 10.26 -15.17 4.52
C GLY A 383 9.87 -15.79 5.85
N LYS A 384 9.00 -15.16 6.66
CA LYS A 384 8.69 -15.59 8.03
C LYS A 384 7.26 -16.07 8.18
N GLY A 385 7.03 -17.23 8.81
CA GLY A 385 5.68 -17.78 9.00
C GLY A 385 5.39 -18.19 10.44
N ILE A 386 4.11 -18.15 10.83
CA ILE A 386 3.63 -18.65 12.11
C ILE A 386 3.51 -20.17 12.02
N SER A 387 4.40 -20.86 12.73
CA SER A 387 4.37 -22.31 12.84
C SER A 387 3.46 -22.81 13.95
N TYR A 388 2.94 -24.01 13.78
CA TYR A 388 2.19 -24.78 14.75
C TYR A 388 2.78 -26.18 14.81
N TRP A 389 3.09 -26.67 16.02
CA TRP A 389 3.61 -28.03 16.23
C TRP A 389 2.87 -28.74 17.34
N ASN A 390 2.54 -30.00 17.12
CA ASN A 390 2.02 -30.89 18.15
C ASN A 390 2.63 -32.29 18.07
N SER A 391 2.54 -33.06 19.15
CA SER A 391 3.05 -34.45 19.16
C SER A 391 2.18 -35.40 18.36
N GLU A 392 0.88 -35.12 18.25
CA GLU A 392 -0.11 -35.95 17.57
C GLU A 392 -1.08 -35.05 16.77
N PRO A 393 -1.67 -35.54 15.66
CA PRO A 393 -2.63 -34.75 14.89
C PRO A 393 -3.87 -34.43 15.74
N GLU A 394 -4.34 -33.19 15.65
CA GLU A 394 -5.61 -32.81 16.25
C GLU A 394 -6.70 -32.75 15.18
N ASN A 395 -7.94 -33.16 15.50
CA ASN A 395 -9.08 -33.08 14.60
C ASN A 395 -10.08 -32.00 15.06
N ASN A 396 -10.84 -31.46 14.11
CA ASN A 396 -12.00 -30.57 14.33
C ASN A 396 -11.72 -29.36 15.23
N ARG A 397 -10.63 -28.64 14.93
CA ARG A 397 -10.27 -27.44 15.68
C ARG A 397 -9.40 -26.48 14.89
N MET A 398 -9.44 -25.21 15.27
CA MET A 398 -8.48 -24.22 14.81
C MET A 398 -7.08 -24.56 15.32
N LEU A 399 -6.05 -24.39 14.49
CA LEU A 399 -4.65 -24.66 14.82
C LEU A 399 -3.88 -23.35 15.04
N VAL A 400 -3.99 -22.43 14.07
CA VAL A 400 -3.47 -21.06 14.11
C VAL A 400 -4.59 -20.13 13.69
N TRP A 401 -4.98 -19.16 14.50
CA TRP A 401 -6.07 -18.26 14.11
C TRP A 401 -5.99 -16.87 14.73
N GLN A 402 -6.66 -15.94 14.08
CA GLN A 402 -6.94 -14.61 14.59
C GLN A 402 -8.42 -14.33 14.46
N GLU A 403 -8.97 -13.62 15.44
CA GLU A 403 -10.33 -13.10 15.43
C GLU A 403 -10.29 -11.57 15.35
N THR A 404 -11.05 -11.00 14.44
CA THR A 404 -11.20 -9.55 14.27
C THR A 404 -12.35 -9.03 15.12
N GLN A 405 -12.45 -7.71 15.27
CA GLN A 405 -13.71 -7.08 15.70
C GLN A 405 -14.80 -7.25 14.61
N PRO A 406 -16.10 -7.03 14.92
CA PRO A 406 -17.16 -7.13 13.93
C PRO A 406 -16.99 -6.11 12.81
N ILE A 407 -17.06 -6.54 11.55
CA ILE A 407 -16.88 -5.67 10.38
C ILE A 407 -18.10 -5.70 9.46
N ARG A 408 -18.04 -4.93 8.37
CA ARG A 408 -19.18 -4.74 7.47
C ARG A 408 -19.66 -6.07 6.87
N PRO A 409 -20.98 -6.30 6.73
CA PRO A 409 -21.51 -7.43 5.99
C PRO A 409 -21.07 -7.43 4.52
N GLY A 410 -20.89 -8.62 3.96
CA GLY A 410 -20.56 -8.80 2.55
C GLY A 410 -19.55 -9.92 2.34
N LYS A 411 -19.12 -10.09 1.10
CA LYS A 411 -18.20 -11.14 0.73
C LYS A 411 -16.76 -10.73 1.03
N TYR A 412 -15.99 -11.63 1.62
CA TYR A 412 -14.57 -11.45 1.89
C TYR A 412 -13.78 -12.61 1.30
N ARG A 413 -12.51 -12.35 0.98
CA ARG A 413 -11.53 -13.34 0.58
C ARG A 413 -10.35 -13.28 1.52
N PHE A 414 -10.02 -14.43 2.10
CA PHE A 414 -8.80 -14.61 2.87
C PHE A 414 -7.81 -15.42 2.04
N THR A 415 -6.61 -14.88 1.85
CA THR A 415 -5.52 -15.52 1.10
C THR A 415 -4.30 -15.64 1.99
N ALA A 416 -3.61 -16.77 1.94
CA ALA A 416 -2.36 -16.95 2.66
C ALA A 416 -1.47 -17.99 2.00
N TYR A 417 -0.17 -17.90 2.27
CA TYR A 417 0.73 -19.03 2.07
C TYR A 417 0.57 -20.01 3.23
N ALA A 418 0.41 -21.29 2.90
CA ALA A 418 0.30 -22.33 3.91
C ALA A 418 0.93 -23.64 3.47
N ALA A 419 1.38 -24.43 4.44
CA ALA A 419 1.84 -25.80 4.28
C ALA A 419 1.54 -26.60 5.55
N GLY A 420 1.61 -27.92 5.44
CA GLY A 420 1.60 -28.79 6.60
C GLY A 420 2.18 -30.17 6.30
N GLY A 421 2.51 -30.90 7.35
CA GLY A 421 3.05 -32.25 7.25
C GLY A 421 3.16 -32.93 8.61
N THR A 422 3.71 -34.14 8.61
CA THR A 422 3.98 -34.87 9.86
C THR A 422 5.41 -34.65 10.32
N TRP A 423 5.56 -34.10 11.52
CA TRP A 423 6.82 -33.95 12.23
C TRP A 423 7.25 -35.28 12.88
N SER A 424 8.45 -35.78 12.58
CA SER A 424 9.04 -36.90 13.32
C SER A 424 10.58 -36.82 13.39
N ASN A 425 11.17 -37.16 14.54
CA ASN A 425 12.62 -37.18 14.77
C ASN A 425 13.38 -35.89 14.36
N GLY A 426 12.76 -34.72 14.53
CA GLY A 426 13.40 -33.43 14.25
C GLY A 426 13.39 -33.01 12.77
N ASN A 427 12.67 -33.75 11.90
CA ASN A 427 12.46 -33.42 10.49
C ASN A 427 10.97 -33.56 10.12
N VAL A 428 10.51 -32.76 9.15
CA VAL A 428 9.20 -32.96 8.48
C VAL A 428 9.37 -34.13 7.51
N ASN A 429 8.79 -35.30 7.82
CA ASN A 429 9.16 -36.56 7.16
C ASN A 429 8.09 -37.14 6.20
N SER A 430 6.86 -36.62 6.17
CA SER A 430 5.82 -37.13 5.26
C SER A 430 4.73 -36.10 4.93
N GLY A 431 4.20 -36.23 3.70
CA GLY A 431 3.25 -35.30 3.11
C GLY A 431 1.90 -35.19 3.79
N ASN A 432 1.28 -34.03 3.58
CA ASN A 432 -0.08 -33.76 3.98
C ASN A 432 -1.05 -34.68 3.23
N ASN A 433 -1.59 -35.68 3.93
CA ASN A 433 -2.55 -36.64 3.37
C ASN A 433 -4.00 -36.18 3.54
N GLY A 434 -4.22 -34.88 3.72
CA GLY A 434 -5.52 -34.25 3.89
C GLY A 434 -5.86 -33.92 5.34
N GLY A 435 -6.92 -33.12 5.47
CA GLY A 435 -7.50 -32.72 6.76
C GLY A 435 -6.94 -31.41 7.35
N LEU A 436 -6.05 -30.70 6.64
CA LEU A 436 -5.63 -29.32 6.98
C LEU A 436 -6.33 -28.31 6.06
N TYR A 437 -6.78 -27.19 6.60
CA TYR A 437 -7.58 -26.23 5.86
C TYR A 437 -7.18 -24.78 6.15
N LEU A 438 -7.14 -23.94 5.11
CA LEU A 438 -7.24 -22.50 5.26
C LEU A 438 -8.71 -22.14 5.41
N PHE A 439 -9.06 -21.28 6.38
CA PHE A 439 -10.46 -20.96 6.66
C PHE A 439 -10.73 -19.48 6.90
N ILE A 440 -11.98 -19.12 6.67
CA ILE A 440 -12.62 -17.86 7.08
C ILE A 440 -14.01 -18.22 7.62
N ASN A 441 -14.22 -18.02 8.92
CA ASN A 441 -15.36 -18.53 9.68
C ASN A 441 -15.64 -20.01 9.35
N GLU A 442 -16.83 -20.33 8.85
CA GLU A 442 -17.22 -21.70 8.51
C GLU A 442 -16.65 -22.18 7.18
N GLN A 443 -16.32 -21.27 6.26
CA GLN A 443 -15.81 -21.63 4.93
C GLN A 443 -14.34 -22.00 4.99
N SER A 444 -13.95 -22.98 4.16
CA SER A 444 -12.57 -23.45 4.12
C SER A 444 -12.18 -24.06 2.78
N VAL A 445 -10.89 -23.97 2.46
CA VAL A 445 -10.25 -24.69 1.36
C VAL A 445 -9.22 -25.66 1.93
N GLU A 446 -9.21 -26.90 1.42
CA GLU A 446 -8.26 -27.91 1.87
C GLU A 446 -6.86 -27.60 1.34
N ILE A 447 -5.88 -27.68 2.25
CA ILE A 447 -4.46 -27.62 1.94
C ILE A 447 -4.04 -29.05 1.65
N THR A 448 -3.59 -29.32 0.44
CA THR A 448 -3.31 -30.69 -0.05
C THR A 448 -1.84 -30.93 -0.38
N THR A 449 -1.00 -29.90 -0.33
CA THR A 449 0.44 -30.03 -0.53
C THR A 449 1.25 -29.92 0.77
N GLU A 450 2.37 -30.63 0.77
CA GLU A 450 3.45 -30.62 1.75
C GLU A 450 4.45 -29.49 1.51
N THR A 451 4.49 -28.96 0.28
CA THR A 451 5.19 -27.73 -0.04
C THR A 451 4.27 -26.56 0.17
N PHE A 452 4.82 -25.40 0.45
CA PHE A 452 4.05 -24.19 0.51
C PHE A 452 3.31 -23.91 -0.80
N GLY A 453 2.06 -23.49 -0.64
CA GLY A 453 1.21 -23.00 -1.73
C GLY A 453 0.43 -21.79 -1.27
N VAL A 454 -0.08 -21.03 -2.24
CA VAL A 454 -1.03 -19.94 -2.01
C VAL A 454 -2.43 -20.52 -2.01
N TYR A 455 -3.16 -20.30 -0.93
CA TYR A 455 -4.53 -20.74 -0.76
C TYR A 455 -5.43 -19.53 -0.58
N SER A 456 -6.65 -19.63 -1.09
CA SER A 456 -7.64 -18.58 -0.99
C SER A 456 -9.01 -19.17 -0.70
N VAL A 457 -9.72 -18.57 0.24
CA VAL A 457 -11.07 -18.96 0.65
C VAL A 457 -11.95 -17.72 0.74
N GLU A 458 -13.19 -17.84 0.27
CA GLU A 458 -14.17 -16.75 0.33
C GLU A 458 -15.30 -17.10 1.30
N ALA A 459 -15.77 -16.12 2.06
CA ALA A 459 -16.98 -16.24 2.88
C ALA A 459 -17.85 -14.99 2.78
N GLU A 460 -19.16 -15.21 2.93
CA GLU A 460 -20.13 -14.14 3.13
C GLU A 460 -20.26 -13.86 4.64
N ILE A 461 -20.07 -12.60 5.03
CA ILE A 461 -20.28 -12.14 6.40
C ILE A 461 -21.69 -11.55 6.49
N PRO A 462 -22.60 -12.16 7.27
CA PRO A 462 -24.04 -11.90 7.16
C PRO A 462 -24.51 -10.64 7.90
N SER A 463 -23.75 -10.18 8.90
CA SER A 463 -24.12 -9.04 9.75
C SER A 463 -22.90 -8.34 10.32
N ASN A 464 -23.12 -7.10 10.79
CA ASN A 464 -22.15 -6.25 11.48
C ASN A 464 -21.89 -6.66 12.94
N GLU A 465 -22.49 -7.76 13.40
CA GLU A 465 -22.23 -8.36 14.72
C GLU A 465 -21.31 -9.59 14.61
N THR A 466 -21.02 -10.04 13.38
CA THR A 466 -20.22 -11.23 13.12
C THR A 466 -18.73 -10.86 13.05
N ASN A 467 -17.91 -11.43 13.94
CA ASN A 467 -16.46 -11.36 13.84
C ASN A 467 -15.96 -12.15 12.63
N ILE A 468 -14.86 -11.73 12.02
CA ILE A 468 -14.11 -12.56 11.09
C ILE A 468 -13.07 -13.35 11.88
N THR A 469 -13.11 -14.67 11.75
CA THR A 469 -12.08 -15.57 12.25
C THR A 469 -11.38 -16.20 11.06
N VAL A 470 -10.06 -16.04 10.98
CA VAL A 470 -9.24 -16.55 9.86
C VAL A 470 -8.04 -17.33 10.37
N GLY A 471 -7.55 -18.25 9.54
CA GLY A 471 -6.29 -18.96 9.79
C GLY A 471 -6.30 -20.39 9.27
N LEU A 472 -5.67 -21.29 10.03
CA LEU A 472 -5.57 -22.71 9.74
C LEU A 472 -6.43 -23.53 10.71
N LYS A 473 -7.17 -24.52 10.20
CA LYS A 473 -7.94 -25.48 11.00
C LYS A 473 -7.71 -26.92 10.54
N ALA A 474 -7.90 -27.85 11.46
CA ALA A 474 -7.95 -29.28 11.20
C ALA A 474 -9.40 -29.77 11.06
N GLY A 475 -9.64 -30.63 10.07
CA GLY A 475 -10.91 -31.35 9.87
C GLY A 475 -10.93 -32.73 10.56
N ASP A 476 -11.89 -33.58 10.19
CA ASP A 476 -12.17 -34.86 10.85
C ASP A 476 -11.05 -35.91 10.74
N ASN A 477 -10.24 -35.82 9.68
CA ASN A 477 -9.19 -36.79 9.35
C ASN A 477 -7.82 -36.11 9.19
N ASN A 478 -7.52 -35.13 10.05
CA ASN A 478 -6.25 -34.43 10.00
C ASN A 478 -5.09 -35.39 10.30
N THR A 479 -4.10 -35.38 9.42
CA THR A 479 -2.87 -36.18 9.53
C THR A 479 -1.65 -35.32 9.89
N VAL A 480 -1.84 -34.00 9.97
CA VAL A 480 -0.79 -33.02 10.13
C VAL A 480 -0.49 -32.77 11.60
N THR A 481 0.80 -32.80 11.94
CA THR A 481 1.32 -32.43 13.27
C THR A 481 2.16 -31.16 13.23
N TRP A 482 2.51 -30.68 12.04
CA TRP A 482 3.11 -29.39 11.79
C TRP A 482 2.36 -28.61 10.72
N ALA A 483 1.98 -27.37 11.00
CA ALA A 483 1.39 -26.47 10.00
C ALA A 483 2.03 -25.09 10.08
N ILE A 484 1.98 -24.35 8.99
CA ILE A 484 2.54 -23.00 8.93
C ILE A 484 1.65 -22.07 8.11
N LEU A 485 1.51 -20.84 8.59
CA LEU A 485 0.76 -19.74 7.96
C LEU A 485 1.70 -18.55 7.71
N ALA A 486 1.65 -17.97 6.51
CA ALA A 486 2.53 -16.90 6.07
C ALA A 486 1.82 -15.94 5.10
N GLN A 487 2.25 -14.68 5.05
CA GLN A 487 1.76 -13.63 4.12
C GLN A 487 0.24 -13.62 3.96
N THR A 488 -0.45 -13.33 5.04
CA THR A 488 -1.90 -13.30 5.05
C THR A 488 -2.44 -12.01 4.44
N HIS A 489 -3.51 -12.13 3.67
CA HIS A 489 -4.17 -11.04 2.96
C HIS A 489 -5.68 -11.17 3.11
N LEU A 490 -6.36 -10.08 3.43
CA LEU A 490 -7.81 -10.02 3.57
C LEU A 490 -8.38 -8.97 2.61
N GLU A 491 -9.27 -9.38 1.73
CA GLU A 491 -9.90 -8.53 0.72
C GLU A 491 -11.42 -8.53 0.95
N TYR A 492 -12.02 -7.34 1.04
CA TYR A 492 -13.47 -7.19 0.96
C TYR A 492 -13.88 -7.14 -0.51
N LEU A 493 -14.85 -7.97 -0.91
CA LEU A 493 -15.29 -8.14 -2.30
C LEU A 493 -16.62 -7.44 -2.63
N GLY A 494 -17.28 -6.80 -1.66
CA GLY A 494 -18.57 -6.15 -1.84
C GLY A 494 -19.78 -6.95 -1.35
N THR A 495 -20.98 -6.38 -1.44
CA THR A 495 -22.26 -7.07 -1.21
C THR A 495 -23.33 -6.66 -2.24
N SER A 496 -23.94 -7.65 -2.91
CA SER A 496 -25.14 -7.41 -3.74
C SER A 496 -26.43 -7.63 -2.95
N ASP A 497 -26.39 -8.32 -1.82
CA ASP A 497 -27.54 -8.68 -1.01
C ASP A 497 -27.63 -7.79 0.24
N ILE A 498 -28.59 -6.88 0.24
CA ILE A 498 -28.80 -5.95 1.36
C ILE A 498 -30.03 -6.31 2.18
N THR A 499 -30.59 -7.50 1.96
CA THR A 499 -31.90 -7.93 2.47
C THR A 499 -31.99 -7.78 3.99
N SER A 500 -31.06 -8.34 4.75
CA SER A 500 -31.09 -8.33 6.23
C SER A 500 -30.93 -6.93 6.83
N THR A 501 -30.34 -6.00 6.07
CA THR A 501 -30.13 -4.62 6.51
C THR A 501 -31.39 -3.77 6.38
N PHE A 502 -32.20 -4.02 5.34
CA PHE A 502 -33.33 -3.14 4.99
C PHE A 502 -34.70 -3.79 5.16
N LEU A 503 -34.77 -5.12 5.24
CA LEU A 503 -35.99 -5.89 5.43
C LEU A 503 -35.91 -6.76 6.69
N LYS A 504 -36.89 -6.59 7.57
CA LYS A 504 -37.12 -7.44 8.74
C LYS A 504 -37.93 -8.66 8.33
N ASP A 505 -37.57 -9.81 8.88
CA ASP A 505 -38.22 -11.09 8.61
C ASP A 505 -38.43 -11.37 7.11
N ALA A 506 -37.38 -11.12 6.32
CA ALA A 506 -37.41 -11.25 4.87
C ALA A 506 -37.63 -12.69 4.39
N ALA A 507 -37.21 -13.68 5.19
CA ALA A 507 -37.48 -15.09 4.96
C ALA A 507 -38.85 -15.54 5.51
N CYS A 508 -39.59 -14.66 6.18
CA CYS A 508 -40.91 -14.94 6.78
C CYS A 508 -40.90 -16.03 7.86
N GLN A 509 -39.81 -16.17 8.62
CA GLN A 509 -39.56 -17.27 9.57
C GLN A 509 -39.68 -16.91 11.06
N ASP A 510 -39.94 -15.64 11.41
CA ASP A 510 -40.07 -15.19 12.81
C ASP A 510 -41.25 -15.85 13.57
N GLY A 511 -42.08 -16.64 12.89
CA GLY A 511 -43.26 -17.30 13.46
C GLY A 511 -44.42 -16.33 13.73
N THR A 512 -44.22 -15.05 13.44
CA THR A 512 -45.22 -14.00 13.47
C THR A 512 -45.17 -13.23 12.15
N ASN A 513 -46.23 -12.54 11.79
CA ASN A 513 -46.31 -11.77 10.55
C ASN A 513 -46.27 -10.25 10.77
N ARG A 514 -45.72 -9.83 11.92
CA ARG A 514 -45.79 -8.46 12.45
C ARG A 514 -44.95 -7.43 11.69
N TYR A 515 -43.94 -7.88 10.94
CA TYR A 515 -43.03 -7.00 10.20
C TYR A 515 -43.52 -6.68 8.77
N TRP A 516 -44.56 -7.38 8.33
CA TRP A 516 -45.20 -7.17 7.04
C TRP A 516 -46.58 -6.55 7.25
N GLU A 517 -46.70 -5.29 6.84
CA GLU A 517 -47.92 -4.50 6.89
C GLU A 517 -48.96 -5.02 5.91
N ARG A 518 -50.24 -4.78 6.20
CA ARG A 518 -51.38 -5.24 5.39
C ARG A 518 -52.49 -4.21 5.32
N SER A 519 -53.24 -4.22 4.24
CA SER A 519 -54.33 -3.28 4.02
C SER A 519 -55.62 -3.69 4.72
N GLY A 520 -56.35 -2.69 5.22
CA GLY A 520 -57.70 -2.85 5.73
C GLY A 520 -57.79 -3.76 6.96
N SER A 521 -58.81 -4.64 6.97
CA SER A 521 -59.04 -5.63 8.04
C SER A 521 -58.62 -7.04 7.61
N ALA A 522 -57.73 -7.16 6.64
CA ALA A 522 -57.28 -8.44 6.14
C ALA A 522 -56.59 -9.24 7.24
N SER A 523 -56.88 -10.55 7.28
CA SER A 523 -56.15 -11.47 8.15
C SER A 523 -54.80 -11.81 7.51
N GLY A 524 -53.80 -12.00 8.35
CA GLY A 524 -52.50 -12.50 7.94
C GLY A 524 -52.16 -13.77 8.68
N TYR A 525 -51.56 -14.72 7.99
CA TYR A 525 -51.05 -15.94 8.60
C TYR A 525 -49.62 -16.18 8.16
N ILE A 526 -48.90 -16.97 8.97
CA ILE A 526 -47.68 -17.63 8.51
C ILE A 526 -48.13 -18.96 7.91
N GLU A 527 -48.03 -19.06 6.59
CA GLU A 527 -48.35 -20.26 5.84
C GLU A 527 -47.13 -21.15 5.79
N ASN A 528 -47.35 -22.44 5.99
CA ASN A 528 -46.34 -23.43 5.72
C ASN A 528 -46.41 -23.81 4.23
N ILE A 529 -45.30 -23.64 3.49
CA ILE A 529 -45.15 -23.99 2.08
C ILE A 529 -44.21 -25.21 2.00
N PRO A 530 -44.73 -26.45 2.02
CA PRO A 530 -43.89 -27.65 2.10
C PRO A 530 -42.90 -27.79 0.94
N ALA A 531 -43.23 -27.25 -0.23
CA ALA A 531 -42.36 -27.26 -1.40
C ALA A 531 -41.04 -26.49 -1.19
N PHE A 532 -40.98 -25.60 -0.20
CA PHE A 532 -39.79 -24.82 0.11
C PHE A 532 -39.02 -25.35 1.32
N HIS A 533 -39.40 -26.49 1.89
CA HIS A 533 -38.70 -27.09 3.03
C HIS A 533 -37.26 -27.46 2.66
N SER A 534 -36.32 -26.97 3.47
CA SER A 534 -34.91 -27.34 3.45
C SER A 534 -34.35 -27.28 4.87
N GLU A 535 -33.14 -27.76 5.09
CA GLU A 535 -32.48 -27.65 6.40
C GLU A 535 -32.36 -26.19 6.88
N ALA A 536 -32.23 -25.23 5.94
CA ALA A 536 -32.07 -23.81 6.23
C ALA A 536 -33.38 -22.99 6.20
N TYR A 537 -34.50 -23.58 5.74
CA TYR A 537 -35.77 -22.87 5.59
C TYR A 537 -36.96 -23.78 5.87
N ASN A 538 -37.78 -23.39 6.84
CA ASN A 538 -38.99 -24.13 7.24
C ASN A 538 -40.18 -23.95 6.27
N GLY A 539 -39.98 -23.32 5.11
CA GLY A 539 -41.01 -23.05 4.12
C GLY A 539 -42.05 -22.00 4.52
N ALA A 540 -41.77 -21.13 5.48
CA ALA A 540 -42.74 -20.16 5.96
C ALA A 540 -42.97 -18.98 5.00
N GLY A 541 -44.22 -18.63 4.71
CA GLY A 541 -44.60 -17.45 3.92
C GLY A 541 -45.65 -16.60 4.63
N VAL A 542 -45.67 -15.30 4.35
CA VAL A 542 -46.62 -14.35 4.92
C VAL A 542 -47.80 -14.23 3.98
N SER A 543 -48.99 -14.65 4.42
CA SER A 543 -50.21 -14.51 3.64
C SER A 543 -51.00 -13.25 3.96
N TYR A 544 -51.85 -12.87 3.02
CA TYR A 544 -52.90 -11.89 3.09
C TYR A 544 -54.21 -12.59 2.74
N TRP A 545 -55.24 -12.42 3.55
CA TRP A 545 -56.56 -13.00 3.32
C TRP A 545 -57.67 -12.02 3.65
N THR A 546 -58.63 -11.91 2.74
CA THR A 546 -59.83 -11.07 2.87
C THR A 546 -61.06 -11.84 2.37
N GLY A 547 -62.25 -11.49 2.88
CA GLY A 547 -63.50 -12.08 2.39
C GLY A 547 -63.96 -11.51 1.02
N ILE A 548 -63.43 -10.34 0.62
CA ILE A 548 -63.78 -9.64 -0.62
C ILE A 548 -62.49 -9.09 -1.24
N PRO A 549 -62.25 -9.26 -2.56
CA PRO A 549 -61.04 -8.76 -3.21
C PRO A 549 -60.88 -7.26 -3.03
N GLU A 550 -59.67 -6.82 -2.68
CA GLU A 550 -59.31 -5.40 -2.68
C GLU A 550 -58.66 -5.03 -4.02
N THR A 551 -58.93 -3.82 -4.51
CA THR A 551 -58.36 -3.28 -5.76
C THR A 551 -57.57 -2.01 -5.48
N GLY A 552 -56.51 -1.77 -6.24
CA GLY A 552 -55.69 -0.55 -6.17
C GLY A 552 -54.92 -0.33 -4.86
N LYS A 553 -54.74 -1.36 -4.03
CA LYS A 553 -54.09 -1.28 -2.70
C LYS A 553 -52.86 -2.18 -2.60
N ASN A 554 -51.88 -1.75 -1.80
CA ASN A 554 -50.82 -2.64 -1.34
C ASN A 554 -51.45 -3.68 -0.40
N LEU A 555 -51.19 -4.97 -0.62
CA LEU A 555 -51.78 -6.07 0.15
C LEU A 555 -50.86 -6.51 1.28
N ILE A 556 -49.58 -6.73 0.97
CA ILE A 556 -48.52 -7.10 1.92
C ILE A 556 -47.34 -6.20 1.60
N TRP A 557 -46.82 -5.43 2.54
CA TRP A 557 -45.65 -4.58 2.26
C TRP A 557 -44.78 -4.35 3.49
N GLN A 558 -43.55 -3.91 3.23
CA GLN A 558 -42.65 -3.40 4.24
C GLN A 558 -42.00 -2.12 3.72
N LYS A 559 -41.76 -1.17 4.64
CA LYS A 559 -40.95 0.01 4.35
C LYS A 559 -39.53 -0.21 4.85
N THR A 560 -38.55 0.14 4.04
CA THR A 560 -37.15 0.18 4.43
C THR A 560 -36.83 1.51 5.11
N GLN A 561 -35.72 1.57 5.83
CA GLN A 561 -35.05 2.85 6.07
C GLN A 561 -34.56 3.47 4.74
N ALA A 562 -34.17 4.75 4.76
CA ALA A 562 -33.62 5.44 3.60
C ALA A 562 -32.49 4.65 2.91
N VAL A 563 -32.56 4.52 1.59
CA VAL A 563 -31.56 3.86 0.75
C VAL A 563 -30.69 4.87 0.01
N LEU A 564 -29.54 4.40 -0.48
CA LEU A 564 -28.63 5.22 -1.29
C LEU A 564 -29.17 5.35 -2.72
N PRO A 565 -28.77 6.39 -3.48
CA PRO A 565 -29.03 6.43 -4.92
C PRO A 565 -28.49 5.20 -5.66
N GLY A 566 -29.28 4.72 -6.60
CA GLY A 566 -28.93 3.70 -7.58
C GLY A 566 -29.97 2.64 -7.80
N LYS A 567 -29.59 1.64 -8.58
CA LYS A 567 -30.52 0.63 -9.06
C LYS A 567 -30.67 -0.46 -8.01
N TYR A 568 -31.90 -0.81 -7.69
CA TYR A 568 -32.25 -1.86 -6.74
C TYR A 568 -33.09 -2.90 -7.44
N ARG A 569 -33.04 -4.14 -6.93
CA ARG A 569 -33.94 -5.22 -7.32
C ARG A 569 -34.61 -5.80 -6.08
N PHE A 570 -35.93 -5.77 -6.06
CA PHE A 570 -36.71 -6.52 -5.10
C PHE A 570 -37.22 -7.80 -5.76
N SER A 571 -37.07 -8.93 -5.08
CA SER A 571 -37.53 -10.23 -5.57
C SER A 571 -38.17 -11.05 -4.47
N ALA A 572 -39.15 -11.87 -4.81
CA ALA A 572 -39.83 -12.75 -3.87
C ALA A 572 -40.51 -13.92 -4.58
N TYR A 573 -40.70 -15.01 -3.86
CA TYR A 573 -41.69 -16.01 -4.25
C TYR A 573 -43.08 -15.53 -3.86
N THR A 574 -44.01 -15.56 -4.81
CA THR A 574 -45.37 -15.10 -4.56
C THR A 574 -46.39 -15.89 -5.39
N ALA A 575 -47.62 -15.91 -4.88
CA ALA A 575 -48.80 -16.47 -5.54
C ALA A 575 -50.05 -15.72 -5.04
N GLY A 576 -51.13 -15.83 -5.80
CA GLY A 576 -52.44 -15.35 -5.38
C GLY A 576 -53.56 -16.17 -6.00
N CYS A 577 -54.73 -16.18 -5.36
CA CYS A 577 -55.90 -16.86 -5.88
C CYS A 577 -57.21 -16.35 -5.28
N VAL A 578 -58.32 -16.76 -5.89
CA VAL A 578 -59.66 -16.66 -5.29
C VAL A 578 -59.85 -17.83 -4.33
N TRP A 579 -59.92 -17.51 -3.03
CA TRP A 579 -60.22 -18.48 -1.97
C TRP A 579 -61.74 -18.60 -1.78
N GLY A 580 -62.31 -19.73 -2.22
CA GLY A 580 -63.75 -19.98 -2.23
C GLY A 580 -64.32 -20.60 -0.95
N SER A 581 -65.65 -20.68 -0.85
CA SER A 581 -66.34 -21.40 0.22
C SER A 581 -65.99 -22.90 0.20
N GLY A 582 -65.59 -23.44 1.35
CA GLY A 582 -65.11 -24.82 1.49
C GLY A 582 -63.61 -25.02 1.28
N ASN A 583 -62.79 -23.98 1.46
CA ASN A 583 -61.32 -24.04 1.51
C ASN A 583 -60.67 -24.55 0.21
N ARG A 584 -61.12 -24.03 -0.93
CA ARG A 584 -60.64 -24.41 -2.28
C ARG A 584 -60.06 -23.21 -3.02
N ASN A 585 -58.90 -23.41 -3.64
CA ASN A 585 -58.31 -22.49 -4.62
C ASN A 585 -59.12 -22.57 -5.92
N LEU A 586 -59.76 -21.46 -6.31
CA LEU A 586 -60.61 -21.38 -7.50
C LEU A 586 -59.88 -20.83 -8.73
N GLY A 587 -58.55 -20.70 -8.68
CA GLY A 587 -57.73 -20.10 -9.71
C GLY A 587 -57.56 -18.60 -9.55
N TYR A 588 -56.82 -18.01 -10.49
CA TYR A 588 -56.45 -16.60 -10.50
C TYR A 588 -56.65 -16.03 -11.92
N ASP A 589 -57.41 -14.95 -12.02
CA ASP A 589 -57.69 -14.18 -13.24
C ASP A 589 -57.76 -12.68 -12.88
N GLY A 590 -56.85 -12.24 -12.00
CA GLY A 590 -56.83 -10.88 -11.46
C GLY A 590 -55.53 -10.14 -11.74
N ASP A 591 -55.45 -8.88 -11.32
CA ASP A 591 -54.25 -8.06 -11.40
C ASP A 591 -53.53 -8.02 -10.03
N LEU A 592 -52.49 -8.81 -9.83
CA LEU A 592 -51.54 -8.73 -8.71
C LEU A 592 -50.15 -8.41 -9.23
N TYR A 593 -49.41 -7.65 -8.44
CA TYR A 593 -48.06 -7.21 -8.80
C TYR A 593 -47.10 -7.40 -7.63
N LEU A 594 -45.88 -7.82 -7.94
CA LEU A 594 -44.72 -7.55 -7.09
C LEU A 594 -44.29 -6.12 -7.34
N PHE A 595 -44.10 -5.33 -6.28
CA PHE A 595 -43.77 -3.91 -6.43
C PHE A 595 -42.61 -3.46 -5.55
N ILE A 596 -41.98 -2.37 -5.99
CA ILE A 596 -41.02 -1.55 -5.27
C ILE A 596 -41.33 -0.09 -5.59
N ASN A 597 -41.80 0.66 -4.60
CA ASN A 597 -42.37 2.00 -4.76
C ASN A 597 -43.41 2.05 -5.89
N ASP A 598 -43.11 2.78 -6.96
CA ASP A 598 -43.95 3.01 -8.14
C ASP A 598 -43.69 2.00 -9.27
N GLN A 599 -42.63 1.18 -9.18
CA GLN A 599 -42.32 0.14 -10.14
C GLN A 599 -43.00 -1.18 -9.76
N GLU A 600 -43.59 -1.86 -10.73
CA GLU A 600 -44.35 -3.09 -10.49
C GLU A 600 -44.21 -4.10 -11.64
N VAL A 601 -44.25 -5.40 -11.32
CA VAL A 601 -44.24 -6.50 -12.28
C VAL A 601 -45.46 -7.40 -12.03
N PRO A 602 -46.28 -7.68 -13.06
CA PRO A 602 -47.49 -8.49 -12.90
C PRO A 602 -47.15 -9.95 -12.61
N LEU A 603 -47.93 -10.57 -11.73
CA LEU A 603 -47.88 -12.02 -11.52
C LEU A 603 -48.55 -12.70 -12.71
N THR A 604 -47.80 -13.55 -13.40
CA THR A 604 -48.26 -14.29 -14.61
C THR A 604 -48.80 -15.68 -14.30
N SER A 605 -48.70 -16.12 -13.03
CA SER A 605 -48.99 -17.49 -12.60
C SER A 605 -49.75 -17.49 -11.28
N GLY A 606 -50.75 -18.37 -11.17
CA GLY A 606 -51.48 -18.63 -9.92
C GLY A 606 -50.75 -19.61 -8.98
N THR A 607 -49.57 -20.09 -9.36
CA THR A 607 -48.70 -20.95 -8.56
C THR A 607 -47.48 -20.19 -8.05
N PHE A 608 -46.79 -20.74 -7.06
CA PHE A 608 -45.59 -20.13 -6.49
C PHE A 608 -44.46 -20.01 -7.53
N GLU A 609 -44.15 -18.78 -7.90
CA GLU A 609 -43.02 -18.42 -8.77
C GLU A 609 -42.24 -17.25 -8.17
N ARG A 610 -40.98 -17.13 -8.56
CA ARG A 610 -40.12 -16.03 -8.14
C ARG A 610 -40.19 -14.91 -9.15
N TYR A 611 -40.64 -13.75 -8.68
CA TYR A 611 -40.71 -12.52 -9.46
C TYR A 611 -39.64 -11.55 -9.00
N ALA A 612 -39.25 -10.63 -9.87
CA ALA A 612 -38.31 -9.57 -9.56
C ALA A 612 -38.76 -8.27 -10.21
N VAL A 613 -38.58 -7.15 -9.51
CA VAL A 613 -38.86 -5.80 -9.98
C VAL A 613 -37.67 -4.91 -9.64
N GLU A 614 -37.29 -4.04 -10.57
CA GLU A 614 -36.14 -3.14 -10.42
C GLU A 614 -36.62 -1.68 -10.36
N ILE A 615 -35.91 -0.85 -9.61
CA ILE A 615 -36.10 0.59 -9.54
C ILE A 615 -34.76 1.30 -9.54
N GLU A 616 -34.73 2.52 -10.07
CA GLU A 616 -33.59 3.43 -9.94
C GLU A 616 -33.94 4.56 -8.96
N ILE A 617 -33.08 4.78 -7.97
CA ILE A 617 -33.24 5.82 -6.95
C ILE A 617 -32.27 6.95 -7.26
N LEU A 618 -32.78 8.17 -7.45
CA LEU A 618 -31.98 9.32 -7.88
C LEU A 618 -31.52 10.21 -6.71
N THR A 619 -32.20 10.16 -5.58
CA THR A 619 -31.97 11.05 -4.43
C THR A 619 -31.67 10.26 -3.17
N GLU A 620 -30.74 10.79 -2.37
CA GLU A 620 -30.51 10.35 -0.99
C GLU A 620 -31.79 10.49 -0.17
N GLU A 621 -31.87 9.76 0.95
CA GLU A 621 -33.02 9.77 1.88
C GLU A 621 -34.31 9.09 1.37
N THR A 622 -34.30 8.51 0.17
CA THR A 622 -35.48 7.82 -0.36
C THR A 622 -35.72 6.50 0.38
N GLU A 623 -36.90 6.33 0.99
CA GLU A 623 -37.34 5.02 1.52
C GLU A 623 -37.92 4.15 0.40
N LEU A 624 -37.68 2.84 0.47
CA LEU A 624 -38.33 1.87 -0.40
C LEU A 624 -39.54 1.28 0.31
N THR A 625 -40.64 1.13 -0.40
CA THR A 625 -41.80 0.31 -0.02
C THR A 625 -41.84 -0.87 -0.96
N VAL A 626 -41.71 -2.09 -0.43
CA VAL A 626 -41.66 -3.31 -1.24
C VAL A 626 -42.76 -4.28 -0.82
N GLY A 627 -43.29 -5.06 -1.76
CA GLY A 627 -44.26 -6.10 -1.43
C GLY A 627 -45.18 -6.50 -2.58
N LEU A 628 -46.42 -6.85 -2.24
CA LEU A 628 -47.48 -7.21 -3.17
C LEU A 628 -48.58 -6.15 -3.21
N LYS A 629 -49.07 -5.88 -4.42
CA LYS A 629 -50.13 -4.89 -4.68
C LYS A 629 -51.21 -5.48 -5.56
N ALA A 630 -52.46 -5.11 -5.28
CA ALA A 630 -53.61 -5.36 -6.13
C ALA A 630 -53.79 -4.24 -7.16
N GLY A 631 -53.99 -4.62 -8.43
CA GLY A 631 -54.47 -3.73 -9.48
C GLY A 631 -55.98 -3.52 -9.46
N GLU A 632 -56.47 -2.76 -10.43
CA GLU A 632 -57.89 -2.38 -10.52
C GLU A 632 -58.82 -3.57 -10.84
N LYS A 633 -58.30 -4.63 -11.45
CA LYS A 633 -59.07 -5.85 -11.75
C LYS A 633 -58.71 -7.02 -10.83
N ASN A 634 -58.11 -6.75 -9.66
CA ASN A 634 -57.77 -7.83 -8.74
C ASN A 634 -59.02 -8.62 -8.31
N THR A 635 -58.97 -9.93 -8.52
CA THR A 635 -60.00 -10.89 -8.07
C THR A 635 -59.52 -11.71 -6.89
N ALA A 636 -58.22 -11.66 -6.53
CA ALA A 636 -57.65 -12.49 -5.48
C ALA A 636 -58.15 -12.05 -4.10
N THR A 637 -58.65 -13.03 -3.34
CA THR A 637 -58.99 -12.89 -1.92
C THR A 637 -57.88 -13.42 -1.01
N TRP A 638 -56.89 -14.13 -1.58
CA TRP A 638 -55.69 -14.59 -0.90
C TRP A 638 -54.45 -14.29 -1.73
N ALA A 639 -53.39 -13.82 -1.09
CA ALA A 639 -52.07 -13.60 -1.68
C ALA A 639 -50.98 -13.97 -0.67
N ILE A 640 -49.79 -14.29 -1.14
CA ILE A 640 -48.66 -14.68 -0.28
C ILE A 640 -47.33 -14.18 -0.80
N LEU A 641 -46.44 -13.83 0.14
CA LEU A 641 -45.07 -13.41 -0.09
C LEU A 641 -44.12 -14.31 0.74
N ALA A 642 -43.05 -14.82 0.12
CA ALA A 642 -42.07 -15.70 0.75
C ALA A 642 -40.66 -15.48 0.17
N GLN A 643 -39.61 -15.77 0.97
CA GLN A 643 -38.19 -15.61 0.60
C GLN A 643 -37.88 -14.31 -0.15
N THR A 644 -38.26 -13.19 0.47
CA THR A 644 -38.00 -11.88 -0.11
C THR A 644 -36.51 -11.57 -0.09
N ARG A 645 -36.05 -10.85 -1.12
CA ARG A 645 -34.67 -10.42 -1.28
C ARG A 645 -34.62 -9.02 -1.87
N LEU A 646 -33.79 -8.16 -1.29
CA LEU A 646 -33.50 -6.83 -1.80
C LEU A 646 -32.01 -6.75 -2.17
N GLU A 647 -31.74 -6.46 -3.44
CA GLU A 647 -30.39 -6.35 -3.99
C GLU A 647 -30.08 -4.90 -4.39
N TYR A 648 -28.86 -4.44 -4.14
CA TYR A 648 -28.34 -3.19 -4.69
C TYR A 648 -27.46 -3.50 -5.90
N LEU A 649 -27.85 -3.00 -7.07
CA LEU A 649 -27.22 -3.27 -8.36
C LEU A 649 -26.21 -2.18 -8.79
N GLY A 650 -26.05 -1.12 -7.99
CA GLY A 650 -25.19 0.03 -8.32
C GLY A 650 -25.86 1.08 -9.21
N ASN A 651 -25.14 2.16 -9.54
CA ASN A 651 -25.53 3.09 -10.60
C ASN A 651 -24.78 2.76 -11.89
N GLU A 652 -25.35 3.03 -13.06
CA GLU A 652 -24.63 3.03 -14.33
C GLU A 652 -24.61 4.45 -14.91
N ALA A 653 -23.46 4.92 -15.36
CA ALA A 653 -23.31 6.22 -15.98
C ALA A 653 -22.70 6.06 -17.37
N ILE A 654 -23.44 6.46 -18.40
CA ILE A 654 -22.97 6.46 -19.77
C ILE A 654 -22.51 7.88 -20.13
N LEU A 655 -21.24 8.03 -20.44
CA LEU A 655 -20.61 9.30 -20.82
C LEU A 655 -20.18 9.24 -22.27
N LYS A 656 -20.48 10.27 -23.07
CA LYS A 656 -20.14 10.25 -24.50
C LYS A 656 -19.29 11.44 -24.88
N GLU A 657 -18.21 11.20 -25.61
CA GLU A 657 -17.34 12.28 -26.09
C GLU A 657 -18.04 13.28 -27.03
N THR A 658 -19.24 12.97 -27.52
CA THR A 658 -20.05 13.83 -28.38
C THR A 658 -21.02 14.73 -27.61
N ASP A 659 -21.19 14.51 -26.31
CA ASP A 659 -22.16 15.27 -25.51
C ASP A 659 -21.74 16.75 -25.41
N THR A 660 -22.67 17.65 -25.67
CA THR A 660 -22.43 19.10 -25.61
C THR A 660 -22.55 19.68 -24.21
N GLN A 661 -22.96 18.87 -23.23
CA GLN A 661 -23.06 19.23 -21.82
C GLN A 661 -22.60 18.06 -20.96
N TYR A 662 -21.98 18.37 -19.81
CA TYR A 662 -21.61 17.36 -18.84
C TYR A 662 -22.82 17.04 -17.96
N GLY A 663 -23.32 15.80 -18.04
CA GLY A 663 -24.62 15.40 -17.49
C GLY A 663 -24.64 15.01 -16.00
N ILE A 664 -23.52 15.11 -15.28
CA ILE A 664 -23.43 14.70 -13.88
C ILE A 664 -23.69 15.91 -12.99
N ALA A 665 -24.86 15.93 -12.34
CA ALA A 665 -25.32 17.06 -11.54
C ALA A 665 -24.87 17.02 -10.06
N LYS A 666 -24.54 15.83 -9.53
CA LYS A 666 -24.03 15.62 -8.17
C LYS A 666 -23.03 14.46 -8.19
N ASP A 667 -21.99 14.57 -7.36
CA ASP A 667 -21.02 13.50 -7.16
C ASP A 667 -21.73 12.20 -6.75
N THR A 668 -21.41 11.10 -7.43
CA THR A 668 -22.07 9.81 -7.22
C THR A 668 -21.12 8.65 -7.52
N TYR A 669 -21.49 7.43 -7.15
CA TYR A 669 -20.75 6.24 -7.52
C TYR A 669 -21.46 5.46 -8.60
N ALA A 670 -20.78 5.19 -9.70
CA ALA A 670 -21.36 4.50 -10.84
C ALA A 670 -20.37 3.56 -11.53
N ASN A 671 -20.90 2.51 -12.14
CA ASN A 671 -20.27 1.82 -13.24
C ASN A 671 -20.30 2.75 -14.44
N VAL A 672 -19.14 3.26 -14.83
CA VAL A 672 -19.01 4.19 -15.95
C VAL A 672 -18.73 3.41 -17.23
N VAL A 673 -19.50 3.71 -18.26
CA VAL A 673 -19.18 3.40 -19.65
C VAL A 673 -18.93 4.72 -20.37
N LEU A 674 -17.66 4.98 -20.68
CA LEU A 674 -17.23 6.16 -21.42
C LEU A 674 -17.02 5.80 -22.89
N GLU A 675 -17.94 6.24 -23.74
CA GLU A 675 -17.86 6.12 -25.20
C GLU A 675 -16.90 7.18 -25.74
N ARG A 676 -15.66 6.75 -26.02
CA ARG A 676 -14.58 7.63 -26.45
C ARG A 676 -13.57 6.91 -27.34
N SER A 677 -13.24 7.54 -28.47
CA SER A 677 -12.24 7.02 -29.41
C SER A 677 -10.87 7.68 -29.26
N PHE A 678 -9.82 6.87 -29.44
CA PHE A 678 -8.42 7.31 -29.46
C PHE A 678 -7.77 7.01 -30.80
N VAL A 679 -6.75 7.79 -31.18
CA VAL A 679 -5.88 7.45 -32.32
C VAL A 679 -4.80 6.49 -31.82
N PRO A 680 -4.76 5.22 -32.28
CA PRO A 680 -3.79 4.24 -31.81
C PRO A 680 -2.36 4.62 -32.18
N GLY A 681 -1.41 4.34 -31.29
CA GLY A 681 0.02 4.56 -31.51
C GLY A 681 0.48 6.02 -31.39
N LYS A 682 -0.44 6.96 -31.15
CA LYS A 682 -0.18 8.40 -31.01
C LYS A 682 -0.60 8.92 -29.63
N TRP A 683 -0.03 10.05 -29.23
CA TRP A 683 -0.45 10.80 -28.04
C TRP A 683 -1.83 11.44 -28.27
N ASN A 684 -2.72 11.20 -27.32
CA ASN A 684 -4.04 11.80 -27.22
C ASN A 684 -4.13 12.56 -25.89
N THR A 685 -4.88 13.65 -25.81
CA THR A 685 -5.16 14.30 -24.51
C THR A 685 -6.31 13.60 -23.79
N PHE A 686 -6.26 13.45 -22.47
CA PHE A 686 -7.22 12.66 -21.69
C PHE A 686 -7.54 13.34 -20.36
N CYS A 687 -8.81 13.58 -20.07
CA CYS A 687 -9.30 14.19 -18.84
C CYS A 687 -10.70 13.64 -18.54
N ILE A 688 -10.86 12.95 -17.42
CA ILE A 688 -12.11 12.24 -17.07
C ILE A 688 -12.57 12.60 -15.66
N PRO A 689 -13.88 12.52 -15.38
CA PRO A 689 -14.47 12.94 -14.11
C PRO A 689 -14.42 11.88 -12.99
N PHE A 690 -13.51 10.92 -13.08
CA PHE A 690 -13.36 9.85 -12.10
C PHE A 690 -11.92 9.35 -12.10
N ASP A 691 -11.49 8.79 -10.97
CA ASP A 691 -10.16 8.22 -10.85
C ASP A 691 -10.06 6.88 -11.60
N MET A 692 -8.85 6.57 -12.11
CA MET A 692 -8.52 5.22 -12.59
C MET A 692 -7.23 4.72 -11.94
N THR A 693 -7.31 3.52 -11.40
CA THR A 693 -6.13 2.75 -10.94
C THR A 693 -5.30 2.27 -12.12
N ALA A 694 -4.03 1.92 -11.88
CA ALA A 694 -3.15 1.34 -12.90
C ALA A 694 -3.74 0.08 -13.55
N GLY A 695 -4.41 -0.76 -12.76
CA GLY A 695 -5.12 -1.94 -13.26
C GLY A 695 -6.27 -1.59 -14.22
N GLN A 696 -7.05 -0.54 -13.92
CA GLN A 696 -8.12 -0.08 -14.81
C GLN A 696 -7.57 0.56 -16.10
N VAL A 697 -6.47 1.31 -16.01
CA VAL A 697 -5.77 1.88 -17.18
C VAL A 697 -5.31 0.75 -18.12
N ALA A 698 -4.69 -0.30 -17.55
CA ALA A 698 -4.25 -1.46 -18.30
C ALA A 698 -5.41 -2.27 -18.90
N LYS A 699 -6.46 -2.56 -18.11
CA LYS A 699 -7.66 -3.30 -18.53
C LYS A 699 -8.38 -2.62 -19.70
N ASN A 700 -8.37 -1.29 -19.74
CA ASN A 700 -8.97 -0.50 -20.82
C ASN A 700 -8.02 -0.24 -22.01
N GLY A 701 -6.81 -0.80 -22.00
CA GLY A 701 -5.87 -0.70 -23.12
C GLY A 701 -5.36 0.72 -23.38
N LEU A 702 -5.36 1.60 -22.37
CA LEU A 702 -4.97 3.01 -22.52
C LEU A 702 -3.46 3.21 -22.79
N GLY A 703 -2.63 2.19 -22.48
CA GLY A 703 -1.19 2.23 -22.75
C GLY A 703 -0.47 3.20 -21.82
N GLU A 704 0.41 4.03 -22.37
CA GLU A 704 1.22 4.97 -21.57
C GLU A 704 0.40 6.19 -21.14
N LEU A 705 0.55 6.60 -19.88
CA LEU A 705 0.02 7.85 -19.33
C LEU A 705 1.15 8.79 -18.94
N ARG A 706 0.99 10.08 -19.26
CA ARG A 706 1.97 11.13 -18.97
C ARG A 706 1.30 12.41 -18.46
N ARG A 707 1.89 13.10 -17.49
CA ARG A 707 1.38 14.35 -16.90
C ARG A 707 2.33 15.50 -17.16
N LEU A 708 1.81 16.69 -17.48
CA LEU A 708 2.61 17.90 -17.68
C LEU A 708 3.33 18.27 -16.38
N VAL A 709 4.63 18.49 -16.44
CA VAL A 709 5.44 18.85 -15.26
C VAL A 709 6.27 20.12 -15.43
N GLU A 710 6.64 20.45 -16.67
CA GLU A 710 7.56 21.56 -16.94
C GLU A 710 7.39 22.08 -18.37
N THR A 711 7.63 23.37 -18.57
CA THR A 711 7.76 23.96 -19.91
C THR A 711 9.13 24.62 -20.07
N THR A 712 9.85 24.27 -21.14
CA THR A 712 11.18 24.84 -21.44
C THR A 712 11.24 25.46 -22.84
N GLN A 713 12.21 26.34 -23.06
CA GLN A 713 12.55 26.87 -24.38
C GLN A 713 13.82 26.18 -24.88
N GLN A 714 13.75 25.55 -26.05
CA GLN A 714 14.88 24.86 -26.70
C GLN A 714 14.92 25.22 -28.18
N ASP A 715 16.05 25.78 -28.63
CA ASP A 715 16.31 26.13 -30.03
C ASP A 715 15.19 26.97 -30.70
N GLY A 716 14.56 27.88 -29.93
CA GLY A 716 13.45 28.71 -30.41
C GLY A 716 12.08 28.03 -30.43
N ASN A 717 11.97 26.80 -29.91
CA ASN A 717 10.72 26.08 -29.71
C ASN A 717 10.35 26.00 -28.23
N VAL A 718 9.05 25.98 -27.97
CA VAL A 718 8.51 25.69 -26.64
C VAL A 718 8.29 24.18 -26.52
N VAL A 719 8.92 23.57 -25.50
CA VAL A 719 8.91 22.14 -25.25
C VAL A 719 8.18 21.87 -23.93
N LEU A 720 7.15 21.03 -23.98
CA LEU A 720 6.36 20.60 -22.84
C LEU A 720 6.85 19.23 -22.37
N ARG A 721 7.38 19.15 -21.15
CA ARG A 721 7.84 17.88 -20.56
C ARG A 721 6.70 17.19 -19.84
N PHE A 722 6.52 15.91 -20.13
CA PHE A 722 5.55 15.07 -19.45
C PHE A 722 6.21 13.86 -18.81
N ASP A 723 6.02 13.72 -17.50
CA ASP A 723 6.54 12.60 -16.72
C ASP A 723 5.52 11.44 -16.67
N LYS A 724 6.01 10.23 -16.40
CA LYS A 724 5.19 9.02 -16.29
C LYS A 724 4.12 9.15 -15.20
N ALA A 725 2.90 8.72 -15.52
CA ALA A 725 1.84 8.47 -14.55
C ALA A 725 1.35 7.02 -14.68
N GLU A 726 0.87 6.44 -13.58
CA GLU A 726 0.33 5.08 -13.57
C GLU A 726 -1.17 5.06 -13.24
N THR A 727 -1.67 6.13 -12.65
CA THR A 727 -3.08 6.35 -12.31
C THR A 727 -3.58 7.61 -12.99
N VAL A 728 -4.91 7.75 -13.06
CA VAL A 728 -5.60 8.95 -13.52
C VAL A 728 -6.34 9.52 -12.33
N GLU A 729 -6.12 10.81 -12.05
CA GLU A 729 -6.87 11.56 -11.06
C GLU A 729 -8.04 12.29 -11.74
N ALA A 730 -9.20 12.31 -11.10
CA ALA A 730 -10.39 12.94 -11.61
C ALA A 730 -10.16 14.43 -11.92
N GLY A 731 -10.58 14.82 -13.12
CA GLY A 731 -10.44 16.18 -13.64
C GLY A 731 -9.04 16.62 -14.00
N GLN A 732 -8.00 15.81 -13.74
CA GLN A 732 -6.66 16.14 -14.20
C GLN A 732 -6.50 15.78 -15.68
N PRO A 733 -5.85 16.65 -16.48
CA PRO A 733 -5.51 16.34 -17.86
C PRO A 733 -4.18 15.60 -17.98
N TYR A 734 -4.15 14.62 -18.88
CA TYR A 734 -3.02 13.74 -19.19
C TYR A 734 -2.79 13.65 -20.70
N LEU A 735 -1.61 13.18 -21.08
CA LEU A 735 -1.41 12.51 -22.36
C LEU A 735 -1.57 11.00 -22.17
N VAL A 736 -2.20 10.36 -23.16
CA VAL A 736 -2.40 8.92 -23.20
C VAL A 736 -2.04 8.37 -24.58
N ARG A 737 -1.40 7.21 -24.63
CA ARG A 737 -0.98 6.55 -25.89
C ARG A 737 -1.40 5.07 -25.92
N PRO A 738 -2.63 4.80 -26.37
CA PRO A 738 -3.10 3.43 -26.57
C PRO A 738 -2.34 2.75 -27.71
N THR A 739 -2.00 1.47 -27.54
CA THR A 739 -1.36 0.66 -28.59
C THR A 739 -2.36 0.01 -29.54
N GLY A 740 -3.61 -0.16 -29.10
CA GLY A 740 -4.71 -0.74 -29.88
C GLY A 740 -5.87 0.23 -30.09
N ASN A 741 -6.90 -0.24 -30.80
CA ASN A 741 -8.13 0.53 -31.00
C ASN A 741 -8.96 0.53 -29.71
N VAL A 742 -9.08 1.70 -29.07
CA VAL A 742 -9.93 1.92 -27.89
C VAL A 742 -11.06 2.85 -28.28
N THR A 743 -12.30 2.35 -28.20
CA THR A 743 -13.54 3.09 -28.52
C THR A 743 -14.46 3.25 -27.31
N GLU A 744 -14.16 2.55 -26.22
CA GLU A 744 -14.95 2.52 -24.99
C GLU A 744 -14.01 2.31 -23.81
N ILE A 745 -14.27 2.99 -22.70
CA ILE A 745 -13.60 2.79 -21.41
C ILE A 745 -14.68 2.36 -20.42
N LYS A 746 -14.45 1.24 -19.72
CA LYS A 746 -15.28 0.78 -18.61
C LYS A 746 -14.56 0.96 -17.29
N ALA A 747 -15.23 1.62 -16.36
CA ALA A 747 -14.74 1.80 -15.01
C ALA A 747 -15.85 1.42 -14.03
N ASP A 748 -15.72 0.22 -13.47
CA ASP A 748 -16.71 -0.31 -12.54
C ASP A 748 -16.59 0.44 -11.20
N GLU A 749 -17.73 0.94 -10.70
CA GLU A 749 -17.95 1.50 -9.36
C GLU A 749 -17.08 2.68 -8.91
N VAL A 750 -16.67 3.51 -9.86
CA VAL A 750 -15.84 4.70 -9.64
C VAL A 750 -16.62 5.88 -9.07
N TYR A 751 -15.92 6.76 -8.34
CA TYR A 751 -16.51 8.02 -7.90
C TYR A 751 -16.54 9.00 -9.07
N LEU A 752 -17.75 9.31 -9.51
CA LEU A 752 -18.01 10.17 -10.64
C LEU A 752 -18.33 11.58 -10.12
N HIS A 753 -17.42 12.53 -10.38
CA HIS A 753 -17.50 13.89 -9.88
C HIS A 753 -18.37 14.78 -10.79
N ALA A 754 -19.27 15.56 -10.20
CA ALA A 754 -20.02 16.63 -10.85
C ALA A 754 -19.20 17.91 -11.08
N GLY A 755 -18.04 18.01 -10.43
CA GLY A 755 -17.10 19.12 -10.59
C GLY A 755 -16.67 19.33 -12.05
N GLN A 756 -16.19 20.53 -12.38
CA GLN A 756 -15.62 20.82 -13.69
C GLN A 756 -14.18 20.29 -13.80
N PRO A 757 -13.66 20.01 -15.02
CA PRO A 757 -12.28 19.57 -15.20
C PRO A 757 -11.27 20.64 -14.74
N ASN A 758 -10.12 20.19 -14.25
CA ASN A 758 -9.05 21.04 -13.76
C ASN A 758 -8.12 21.50 -14.90
N SER A 759 -7.20 22.40 -14.55
CA SER A 759 -6.04 22.73 -15.37
C SER A 759 -4.75 22.43 -14.62
N SER A 760 -3.79 21.82 -15.30
CA SER A 760 -2.43 21.63 -14.78
C SER A 760 -1.52 22.70 -15.37
N THR A 761 -0.88 23.51 -14.52
CA THR A 761 -0.05 24.65 -14.94
C THR A 761 1.42 24.39 -14.65
N ALA A 762 2.27 24.61 -15.64
CA ALA A 762 3.73 24.59 -15.54
C ALA A 762 4.30 25.80 -16.29
N ASP A 763 5.04 26.66 -15.59
CA ASP A 763 5.79 27.80 -16.15
C ASP A 763 4.95 28.74 -17.05
N GLY A 764 3.70 29.04 -16.65
CA GLY A 764 2.80 29.94 -17.39
C GLY A 764 2.08 29.30 -18.57
N VAL A 765 2.27 27.99 -18.78
CA VAL A 765 1.50 27.17 -19.72
C VAL A 765 0.59 26.25 -18.92
N SER A 766 -0.68 26.16 -19.30
CA SER A 766 -1.67 25.31 -18.64
C SER A 766 -2.31 24.33 -19.61
N MET A 767 -2.35 23.06 -19.23
CA MET A 767 -3.17 22.04 -19.89
C MET A 767 -4.53 22.05 -19.24
N THR A 768 -5.59 22.30 -20.00
CA THR A 768 -6.97 22.46 -19.52
C THR A 768 -7.85 21.35 -20.06
N GLY A 769 -8.48 20.60 -19.16
CA GLY A 769 -9.40 19.53 -19.50
C GLY A 769 -10.78 20.03 -19.96
N ASN A 770 -11.54 19.18 -20.64
CA ASN A 770 -12.95 19.39 -20.99
C ASN A 770 -13.71 18.07 -20.88
N TYR A 771 -14.88 18.03 -20.23
CA TYR A 771 -15.72 16.82 -20.21
C TYR A 771 -16.74 16.78 -21.36
N ALA A 772 -17.32 17.94 -21.70
CA ALA A 772 -18.24 18.06 -22.83
C ALA A 772 -17.52 18.55 -24.10
N ALA A 773 -18.11 18.28 -25.26
CA ALA A 773 -17.67 18.82 -26.53
C ALA A 773 -17.67 20.36 -26.49
N THR A 774 -16.55 20.95 -26.89
CA THR A 774 -16.28 22.38 -26.82
C THR A 774 -15.55 22.87 -28.07
N THR A 775 -15.17 24.14 -28.08
CA THR A 775 -14.34 24.77 -29.10
C THR A 775 -13.06 25.25 -28.45
N VAL A 776 -11.91 24.94 -29.06
CA VAL A 776 -10.61 25.39 -28.55
C VAL A 776 -10.56 26.92 -28.70
N PRO A 777 -10.23 27.67 -27.63
CA PRO A 777 -10.09 29.12 -27.71
C PRO A 777 -9.06 29.53 -28.76
N GLN A 778 -9.32 30.63 -29.47
CA GLN A 778 -8.33 31.22 -30.37
C GLN A 778 -7.07 31.60 -29.56
N GLY A 779 -5.89 31.22 -30.05
CA GLY A 779 -4.62 31.43 -29.36
C GLY A 779 -4.18 30.32 -28.42
N ALA A 780 -5.05 29.33 -28.15
CA ALA A 780 -4.70 28.10 -27.45
C ALA A 780 -4.18 27.03 -28.43
N TYR A 781 -3.70 25.89 -27.92
CA TYR A 781 -3.13 24.82 -28.74
C TYR A 781 -3.85 23.49 -28.56
N PHE A 782 -4.03 22.74 -29.64
CA PHE A 782 -4.68 21.42 -29.64
C PHE A 782 -3.73 20.35 -30.17
N ILE A 783 -3.85 19.12 -29.69
CA ILE A 783 -2.99 18.04 -30.14
C ILE A 783 -3.42 17.53 -31.52
N ASN A 784 -2.45 17.33 -32.39
CA ASN A 784 -2.58 16.57 -33.62
C ASN A 784 -1.22 15.96 -33.93
N ASP A 785 -1.16 14.71 -34.38
CA ASP A 785 0.10 14.09 -34.82
C ASP A 785 1.30 14.29 -33.87
N ASP A 786 1.10 13.97 -32.57
CA ASP A 786 2.09 14.09 -31.49
C ASP A 786 2.67 15.50 -31.26
N LYS A 787 2.00 16.54 -31.75
CA LYS A 787 2.40 17.95 -31.57
C LYS A 787 1.19 18.79 -31.18
N PHE A 788 1.40 19.87 -30.43
CA PHE A 788 0.34 20.83 -30.13
C PHE A 788 0.38 21.98 -31.12
N TYR A 789 -0.70 22.21 -31.87
CA TYR A 789 -0.81 23.25 -32.89
C TYR A 789 -1.67 24.41 -32.42
N LEU A 790 -1.25 25.63 -32.78
CA LEU A 790 -2.00 26.85 -32.47
C LEU A 790 -3.38 26.81 -33.16
N ALA A 791 -4.43 27.09 -32.39
CA ALA A 791 -5.75 27.41 -32.91
C ALA A 791 -5.76 28.88 -33.36
N ASP A 792 -5.48 29.11 -34.64
CA ASP A 792 -5.48 30.44 -35.27
C ASP A 792 -6.89 31.05 -35.41
N THR A 793 -7.92 30.21 -35.26
CA THR A 793 -9.35 30.55 -35.29
C THR A 793 -10.08 29.88 -34.15
N ASP A 794 -11.23 30.44 -33.75
CA ASP A 794 -12.17 29.88 -32.80
C ASP A 794 -13.07 28.78 -33.41
N LYS A 795 -12.57 28.03 -34.41
CA LYS A 795 -13.35 27.02 -35.14
C LYS A 795 -12.92 25.59 -34.85
N VAL A 796 -11.82 25.38 -34.14
CA VAL A 796 -11.32 24.04 -33.82
C VAL A 796 -12.24 23.38 -32.80
N LYS A 797 -12.98 22.36 -33.23
CA LYS A 797 -13.88 21.59 -32.37
C LYS A 797 -13.12 20.52 -31.60
N LEU A 798 -13.31 20.49 -30.29
CA LEU A 798 -12.73 19.51 -29.39
C LEU A 798 -13.86 18.70 -28.76
N LYS A 799 -13.89 17.40 -29.02
CA LYS A 799 -14.83 16.47 -28.38
C LYS A 799 -14.57 16.38 -26.86
N GLY A 800 -15.54 15.86 -26.13
CA GLY A 800 -15.49 15.66 -24.68
C GLY A 800 -14.32 14.78 -24.20
N PHE A 801 -14.10 14.87 -22.90
CA PHE A 801 -13.07 14.21 -22.10
C PHE A 801 -11.62 14.53 -22.51
N ARG A 802 -11.37 15.53 -23.35
CA ARG A 802 -10.03 15.86 -23.86
C ARG A 802 -9.38 16.96 -23.04
N ALA A 803 -8.23 17.43 -23.50
CA ALA A 803 -7.61 18.65 -23.01
C ALA A 803 -6.95 19.43 -24.16
N TYR A 804 -6.70 20.71 -23.93
CA TYR A 804 -5.97 21.64 -24.80
C TYR A 804 -4.98 22.46 -23.96
N ILE A 805 -4.05 23.16 -24.60
CA ILE A 805 -3.02 23.96 -23.91
C ILE A 805 -3.34 25.45 -24.04
N ASN A 806 -3.43 26.16 -22.92
CA ASN A 806 -3.39 27.62 -22.87
C ASN A 806 -1.98 28.07 -22.51
N ALA A 807 -1.50 29.12 -23.18
CA ALA A 807 -0.23 29.74 -22.86
C ALA A 807 -0.42 31.26 -22.85
N ASP A 808 0.11 31.93 -21.82
CA ASP A 808 0.12 33.38 -21.78
C ASP A 808 0.93 33.93 -22.96
N GLN A 809 0.37 34.89 -23.69
CA GLN A 809 0.98 35.51 -24.88
C GLN A 809 2.13 36.45 -24.48
N THR A 810 3.21 35.86 -23.96
CA THR A 810 4.46 36.54 -23.61
C THR A 810 5.33 36.72 -24.85
N ALA A 811 6.39 37.53 -24.74
CA ALA A 811 7.38 37.66 -25.81
C ALA A 811 8.01 36.30 -26.22
N ALA A 812 8.05 35.34 -25.30
CA ALA A 812 8.57 33.99 -25.52
C ALA A 812 7.60 33.08 -26.32
N MET A 813 6.30 33.40 -26.34
CA MET A 813 5.27 32.70 -27.12
C MET A 813 5.00 33.37 -28.48
N ALA A 814 5.61 34.53 -28.74
CA ALA A 814 5.37 35.29 -29.96
C ALA A 814 5.86 34.52 -31.20
N GLY A 815 4.94 34.18 -32.10
CA GLY A 815 5.23 33.45 -33.35
C GLY A 815 5.37 31.93 -33.19
N VAL A 816 5.12 31.39 -32.00
CA VAL A 816 5.14 29.94 -31.76
C VAL A 816 3.84 29.32 -32.30
N ASN A 817 3.91 28.64 -33.43
CA ASN A 817 2.74 27.97 -34.03
C ASN A 817 2.58 26.51 -33.58
N ARG A 818 3.60 25.96 -32.89
CA ARG A 818 3.67 24.56 -32.46
C ARG A 818 4.38 24.44 -31.11
N LEU A 819 3.88 23.60 -30.21
CA LEU A 819 4.57 23.17 -28.99
C LEU A 819 5.00 21.71 -29.16
N LEU A 820 6.22 21.40 -28.75
CA LEU A 820 6.81 20.07 -28.83
C LEU A 820 6.56 19.29 -27.52
N ILE A 821 6.52 17.96 -27.60
CA ILE A 821 6.33 17.08 -26.45
C ILE A 821 7.68 16.44 -26.12
N ASP A 822 8.11 16.51 -24.86
CA ASP A 822 9.26 15.78 -24.33
C ASP A 822 8.78 14.65 -23.41
N ILE A 823 9.15 13.42 -23.78
CA ILE A 823 8.93 12.21 -22.99
C ILE A 823 10.29 11.57 -22.69
N ASP A 824 10.64 11.45 -21.40
CA ASP A 824 11.88 10.82 -20.93
C ASP A 824 13.16 11.39 -21.60
N GLY A 825 13.18 12.70 -21.84
CA GLY A 825 14.28 13.43 -22.49
C GLY A 825 14.30 13.32 -24.02
N LYS A 826 13.26 12.74 -24.64
CA LYS A 826 13.08 12.64 -26.09
C LYS A 826 12.01 13.61 -26.54
N VAL A 827 12.45 14.70 -27.17
CA VAL A 827 11.57 15.68 -27.81
C VAL A 827 11.04 15.11 -29.13
N THR A 828 9.72 15.17 -29.35
CA THR A 828 9.07 14.82 -30.63
C THR A 828 9.81 15.53 -31.77
N GLY A 829 10.36 14.74 -32.70
CA GLY A 829 11.45 15.17 -33.58
C GLY A 829 11.23 16.54 -34.24
N ILE A 830 12.29 17.35 -34.22
CA ILE A 830 12.46 18.50 -35.13
C ILE A 830 12.61 17.91 -36.53
N GLU A 831 11.48 17.56 -37.16
CA GLU A 831 11.46 17.34 -38.59
C GLU A 831 11.76 18.67 -39.25
N GLU A 832 12.69 18.62 -40.22
CA GLU A 832 13.08 19.71 -41.09
C GLU A 832 11.90 20.63 -41.40
N ILE A 833 12.15 21.94 -41.30
CA ILE A 833 11.21 22.99 -41.70
C ILE A 833 10.76 22.69 -43.13
N ILE A 834 9.61 22.03 -43.27
CA ILE A 834 8.84 22.08 -44.51
C ILE A 834 8.37 23.53 -44.57
N SER A 835 9.12 24.32 -45.33
CA SER A 835 8.74 25.68 -45.68
C SER A 835 7.33 25.64 -46.23
N ASP A 836 6.42 26.25 -45.49
CA ASP A 836 5.23 26.93 -45.95
C ASP A 836 4.48 26.24 -47.10
N GLY A 837 3.45 25.46 -46.74
CA GLY A 837 2.43 24.92 -47.64
C GLY A 837 1.54 25.99 -48.29
N THR A 838 2.09 27.17 -48.59
CA THR A 838 1.47 28.24 -49.37
C THR A 838 2.40 28.73 -50.48
N LYS A 839 2.86 27.81 -51.32
CA LYS A 839 3.13 28.16 -52.72
C LYS A 839 2.18 27.39 -53.60
N ASP A 840 1.22 28.11 -54.15
CA ASP A 840 0.52 27.71 -55.38
C ASP A 840 1.57 27.11 -56.32
N SER A 841 1.51 25.78 -56.48
CA SER A 841 2.22 25.12 -57.55
C SER A 841 1.65 25.73 -58.83
N LYS A 842 2.35 26.70 -59.42
CA LYS A 842 2.07 27.09 -60.78
C LYS A 842 2.13 25.81 -61.59
N GLU A 843 1.00 25.45 -62.18
CA GLU A 843 0.84 24.22 -62.96
C GLU A 843 1.87 24.19 -64.12
N LEU A 844 2.40 25.35 -64.49
CA LEU A 844 3.41 25.57 -65.51
C LEU A 844 4.66 26.27 -64.92
N VAL A 845 5.84 25.77 -65.27
CA VAL A 845 7.16 26.23 -64.82
C VAL A 845 8.11 26.43 -66.00
N ASP A 846 9.08 27.32 -65.80
CA ASP A 846 10.23 27.45 -66.70
C ASP A 846 11.39 26.59 -66.19
N VAL A 847 12.20 26.07 -67.11
CA VAL A 847 13.39 25.27 -66.80
C VAL A 847 14.61 25.99 -67.31
N TYR A 848 15.62 26.15 -66.45
CA TYR A 848 16.90 26.78 -66.79
C TYR A 848 18.06 25.80 -66.57
N THR A 849 19.17 26.00 -67.25
CA THR A 849 20.45 25.36 -66.90
C THR A 849 21.07 26.03 -65.67
N ILE A 850 22.08 25.41 -65.04
CA ILE A 850 22.83 26.04 -63.94
C ILE A 850 23.48 27.39 -64.28
N ASN A 851 23.69 27.67 -65.57
CA ASN A 851 24.23 28.94 -66.04
C ASN A 851 23.13 29.99 -66.28
N GLY A 852 21.88 29.72 -65.91
CA GLY A 852 20.75 30.65 -66.01
C GLY A 852 20.13 30.74 -67.41
N ILE A 853 20.48 29.84 -68.33
CA ILE A 853 19.89 29.81 -69.68
C ILE A 853 18.54 29.09 -69.63
N LYS A 854 17.45 29.77 -70.00
CA LYS A 854 16.11 29.17 -70.11
C LYS A 854 16.08 28.18 -71.27
N ILE A 855 15.70 26.93 -71.00
CA ILE A 855 15.65 25.85 -71.99
C ILE A 855 14.22 25.32 -72.22
N LYS A 856 13.31 25.52 -71.28
CA LYS A 856 11.87 25.31 -71.47
C LYS A 856 11.09 26.42 -70.78
N ASN A 857 9.93 26.76 -71.33
CA ASN A 857 9.05 27.80 -70.81
C ASN A 857 7.63 27.26 -70.64
N ASP A 858 6.97 27.62 -69.55
CA ASP A 858 5.57 27.26 -69.25
C ASP A 858 5.23 25.78 -69.51
N VAL A 859 6.06 24.87 -68.99
CA VAL A 859 5.82 23.42 -69.07
C VAL A 859 5.26 22.88 -67.77
N LYS A 860 4.46 21.81 -67.82
CA LYS A 860 4.00 21.17 -66.59
C LYS A 860 5.18 20.73 -65.75
N ARG A 861 5.12 20.98 -64.44
CA ARG A 861 6.26 20.68 -63.54
C ARG A 861 6.69 19.21 -63.60
N ALA A 862 5.74 18.28 -63.75
CA ALA A 862 6.01 16.85 -63.92
C ALA A 862 6.83 16.52 -65.18
N ASP A 863 6.66 17.31 -66.24
CA ASP A 863 7.28 17.07 -67.56
C ASP A 863 8.52 17.96 -67.77
N ALA A 864 8.88 18.76 -66.76
CA ALA A 864 9.94 19.77 -66.85
C ALA A 864 11.28 19.15 -67.29
N LEU A 865 11.60 17.97 -66.78
CA LEU A 865 12.84 17.27 -67.09
C LEU A 865 12.74 16.35 -68.32
N GLU A 866 11.56 16.10 -68.88
CA GLU A 866 11.38 15.13 -69.97
C GLU A 866 12.18 15.53 -71.22
N GLY A 867 12.91 14.58 -71.83
CA GLY A 867 13.73 14.86 -73.03
C GLY A 867 14.99 15.71 -72.82
N LEU A 868 15.28 16.19 -71.60
CA LEU A 868 16.57 16.84 -71.28
C LEU A 868 17.67 15.81 -71.02
N GLU A 869 18.93 16.14 -71.29
CA GLU A 869 20.08 15.29 -70.94
C GLU A 869 20.26 15.21 -69.41
N HIS A 870 20.91 14.16 -68.89
CA HIS A 870 21.19 14.04 -67.45
C HIS A 870 22.09 15.19 -67.00
N GLY A 871 21.69 15.88 -65.94
CA GLY A 871 22.33 17.13 -65.53
C GLY A 871 21.51 17.89 -64.49
N ILE A 872 22.03 19.06 -64.08
CA ILE A 872 21.39 19.91 -63.07
C ILE A 872 20.63 21.04 -63.77
N TYR A 873 19.36 21.21 -63.41
CA TYR A 873 18.47 22.22 -63.94
C TYR A 873 17.88 23.06 -62.80
N ILE A 874 17.50 24.30 -63.09
CA ILE A 874 16.80 25.17 -62.15
C ILE A 874 15.33 25.24 -62.57
N ILE A 875 14.44 24.79 -61.69
CA ILE A 875 12.99 24.78 -61.91
C ILE A 875 12.36 25.46 -60.69
N ASP A 876 11.63 26.54 -60.92
CA ASP A 876 10.97 27.31 -59.84
C ASP A 876 11.93 27.80 -58.72
N GLY A 877 13.16 28.14 -59.12
CA GLY A 877 14.22 28.59 -58.20
C GLY A 877 14.98 27.46 -57.50
N GLU A 878 14.61 26.21 -57.71
CA GLU A 878 15.24 25.04 -57.09
C GLU A 878 16.16 24.31 -58.07
N LYS A 879 17.32 23.85 -57.58
CA LYS A 879 18.22 22.99 -58.35
C LYS A 879 17.71 21.55 -58.30
N ILE A 880 17.37 21.00 -59.46
CA ILE A 880 16.88 19.63 -59.61
C ILE A 880 17.84 18.87 -60.51
N ILE A 881 18.25 17.68 -60.06
CA ILE A 881 19.11 16.77 -60.82
C ILE A 881 18.22 15.81 -61.59
N LYS A 882 18.44 15.68 -62.90
CA LYS A 882 17.80 14.66 -63.73
C LYS A 882 18.60 13.38 -63.73
#